data_AF-A0A9N8K578-F1
#
_entry.id   AF-A0A9N8K578-F1
#
_cell.length_a   1.000
_cell.length_b   1.000
_cell.length_c   1.000
_cell.angle_alpha   90.00
_cell.angle_beta   90.00
_cell.angle_gamma   90.00
#
_symmetry.space_group_name_H-M   'P 1'
#
loop_
_entity.id
_entity.type
_entity.pdbx_description
1 polymer ?
#
loop_
_entity_poly.entity_id
_entity_poly.type
_entity_poly.pdbx_seq_one_letter_code
_entity_poly.pdbx_strand_id
1 'polypeptide(L)'
;MNQAHWLDQYASDYHEWHGVQIDDRHCFYRPLGIVETAFDSDGIYYEGRADVNAYIELAVKHCLSHVQLRQRITLAWTVLRLSHVLLLAKAVDRKPFMTTGNAAQRRFFLIDSPQDSQEAITNAATSLSFVEQPLDEHGLAKFYRHAQNTGRVVHADEFLAKLFVFPTGDIVGSETSLKFLFVEGHQITDGLTNFTWLSHFVRLLNTPLKTLEDAANGLSRRASIRTRLPLPQEDLYPRISGFAAKRRWFWLLTLVLRHVKKPMPAAFPNPLRRDIPLKEATAMPPTYNSYLDYNAKPPLNTFTCMAKVPRSATKRLHRWCREAGTSIGAGAFVLVAMVMMSLHEDLHPDEASGFCRPFIGSFPINPRPFFKHHEAPNSMMLAFSDGVVLPFLSSSLDVETRFKLLVRQAHRQLALYQKREKAEESNSLAYMGSRGAGRVIAMNYIGAMERLRSKLPEELRHSLGHHSPQGDLAAAQNGSMATCGVSSVGRSGWRQGEFDVNGDLREGEDAFVADYRFSKQNVRARDGEFLVGVWGDDDGIAANCRRDNVMEISIILPSKMSIITSPPITIQGCIILLGIIGCLALIRRLQEYKLKVDMLPLPPQPSGSFLIGNMAEVIAASKIGQQHLLFQRWAQEYGEIFRVRVGPFTEYFINSDVAQICNQLNVLLLNASDPRWKHQRKVIHSGLTSIPRADAGLPFLYYETAKFMHELANNPTIGCESTELFGAIGRYTYSTFASQTFGMDIPDTNDPAIDYIYETGLAQIQGTLPGTHIVDILPWLDNLPMLLKPWERSARQRFKYDMNWCVERLMRIRKGRSRNVMQDAFLPRVLEDEKNLGFNSVEEAAYLSLQLIIGAADTSKMSTWSFLEAMMTYPEVQERGHQEIINVVGDRLPVFEDLEQIPYALDCI
;
A
#
# COMPACT_ATOMS: atom_id res chain seq x y z
N MET A 1 2.24 23.17 -28.13
CA MET A 1 1.67 22.84 -26.81
C MET A 1 2.45 21.65 -26.26
N ASN A 2 3.26 21.85 -25.22
CA ASN A 2 4.04 20.78 -24.60
C ASN A 2 3.09 19.68 -24.09
N GLN A 3 3.46 18.41 -24.29
CA GLN A 3 2.76 17.30 -23.65
C GLN A 3 2.81 17.49 -22.14
N ALA A 4 1.64 17.50 -21.49
CA ALA A 4 1.54 17.54 -20.03
C ALA A 4 2.24 16.31 -19.44
N HIS A 5 3.02 16.47 -18.38
CA HIS A 5 3.68 15.34 -17.75
C HIS A 5 2.66 14.48 -17.02
N TRP A 6 2.85 13.16 -16.95
CA TRP A 6 1.91 12.26 -16.28
C TRP A 6 1.74 12.54 -14.78
N LEU A 7 2.63 13.33 -14.17
CA LEU A 7 2.51 13.78 -12.78
C LEU A 7 1.63 15.02 -12.60
N ASP A 8 1.29 15.72 -13.68
CA ASP A 8 0.52 16.97 -13.63
C ASP A 8 -0.92 16.74 -13.11
N GLN A 9 -1.38 15.48 -13.10
CA GLN A 9 -2.69 15.06 -12.60
C GLN A 9 -2.65 14.52 -11.16
N TYR A 10 -1.48 14.41 -10.52
CA TYR A 10 -1.34 13.81 -9.18
C TYR A 10 -1.35 14.89 -8.09
N ALA A 11 -2.35 14.85 -7.18
CA ALA A 11 -2.43 15.74 -6.01
C ALA A 11 -2.33 17.24 -6.37
N SER A 12 -2.98 17.59 -7.48
CA SER A 12 -2.93 18.90 -8.17
C SER A 12 -4.34 19.47 -8.34
N ASP A 13 -4.48 20.71 -8.81
CA ASP A 13 -5.78 21.30 -9.15
C ASP A 13 -6.13 21.11 -10.65
N TYR A 14 -5.58 20.06 -11.29
CA TYR A 14 -5.73 19.82 -12.73
C TYR A 14 -7.19 19.61 -13.16
N HIS A 15 -8.02 19.04 -12.29
CA HIS A 15 -9.41 18.69 -12.59
C HIS A 15 -10.41 19.59 -11.86
N GLU A 16 -10.03 20.83 -11.54
CA GLU A 16 -10.92 21.77 -10.84
C GLU A 16 -12.25 21.98 -11.60
N TRP A 17 -13.33 22.25 -10.86
CA TRP A 17 -14.63 22.58 -11.44
C TRP A 17 -14.67 24.03 -11.94
N HIS A 18 -15.11 24.21 -13.18
CA HIS A 18 -15.29 25.52 -13.79
C HIS A 18 -16.78 25.81 -14.02
N GLY A 19 -17.20 27.02 -13.67
CA GLY A 19 -18.52 27.52 -14.00
C GLY A 19 -18.53 28.23 -15.36
N VAL A 20 -19.50 27.93 -16.20
CA VAL A 20 -19.72 28.59 -17.49
C VAL A 20 -21.20 28.91 -17.68
N GLN A 21 -21.51 29.88 -18.53
CA GLN A 21 -22.87 30.18 -18.96
C GLN A 21 -23.00 29.87 -20.45
N ILE A 22 -24.02 29.08 -20.81
CA ILE A 22 -24.28 28.63 -22.18
C ILE A 22 -25.77 28.87 -22.45
N ASP A 23 -26.10 29.71 -23.44
CA ASP A 23 -27.48 29.97 -23.90
C ASP A 23 -28.48 30.13 -22.73
N ASP A 24 -28.13 31.00 -21.76
CA ASP A 24 -28.86 31.32 -20.50
C ASP A 24 -28.89 30.25 -19.40
N ARG A 25 -28.14 29.16 -19.55
CA ARG A 25 -27.97 28.14 -18.51
C ARG A 25 -26.60 28.23 -17.85
N HIS A 26 -26.57 28.13 -16.53
CA HIS A 26 -25.31 27.98 -15.80
C HIS A 26 -24.94 26.51 -15.72
N CYS A 27 -23.73 26.18 -16.16
CA CYS A 27 -23.21 24.83 -16.12
C CYS A 27 -21.91 24.79 -15.32
N PHE A 28 -21.61 23.62 -14.76
CA PHE A 28 -20.31 23.31 -14.17
C PHE A 28 -19.67 22.19 -14.98
N TYR A 29 -18.39 22.31 -15.30
CA TYR A 29 -17.65 21.25 -15.98
C TYR A 29 -16.26 21.04 -15.38
N ARG A 30 -15.75 19.81 -15.53
CA ARG A 30 -14.34 19.48 -15.25
C ARG A 30 -13.87 18.30 -16.08
N PRO A 31 -12.56 18.16 -16.33
CA PRO A 31 -11.97 16.92 -16.86
C PRO A 31 -12.36 15.70 -16.01
N LEU A 32 -12.61 14.55 -16.66
CA LEU A 32 -12.65 13.27 -15.94
C LEU A 32 -11.25 12.93 -15.42
N GLY A 33 -11.17 12.46 -14.17
CA GLY A 33 -9.96 11.87 -13.60
C GLY A 33 -9.57 10.58 -14.30
N ILE A 34 -8.38 10.04 -14.02
CA ILE A 34 -7.85 8.84 -14.67
C ILE A 34 -8.72 7.62 -14.37
N VAL A 35 -9.11 7.45 -13.11
CA VAL A 35 -9.98 6.33 -12.70
C VAL A 35 -11.39 6.49 -13.29
N GLU A 36 -11.94 7.71 -13.31
CA GLU A 36 -13.24 8.01 -13.92
C GLU A 36 -13.23 7.71 -15.42
N THR A 37 -12.18 8.15 -16.13
CA THR A 37 -11.97 7.90 -17.55
C THR A 37 -11.88 6.41 -17.85
N ALA A 38 -11.27 5.63 -16.95
CA ALA A 38 -11.18 4.17 -17.10
C ALA A 38 -12.54 3.48 -16.99
N PHE A 39 -13.46 4.00 -16.17
CA PHE A 39 -14.82 3.48 -16.08
C PHE A 39 -15.75 4.03 -17.18
N ASP A 40 -15.56 5.28 -17.60
CA ASP A 40 -16.27 5.85 -18.75
C ASP A 40 -15.94 5.08 -20.04
N SER A 41 -14.65 4.76 -20.25
CA SER A 41 -14.19 3.92 -21.36
C SER A 41 -14.79 2.51 -21.31
N ASP A 42 -14.82 1.89 -20.13
CA ASP A 42 -15.52 0.60 -19.93
C ASP A 42 -17.00 0.70 -20.32
N GLY A 43 -17.61 1.84 -20.01
CA GLY A 43 -18.99 2.15 -20.31
C GLY A 43 -19.28 2.27 -21.81
N ILE A 44 -18.51 3.13 -22.49
CA ILE A 44 -18.74 3.49 -23.90
C ILE A 44 -18.35 2.34 -24.83
N TYR A 45 -17.23 1.65 -24.58
CA TYR A 45 -16.70 0.66 -25.52
C TYR A 45 -17.13 -0.78 -25.22
N TYR A 46 -17.69 -1.04 -24.05
CA TYR A 46 -18.07 -2.39 -23.63
C TYR A 46 -19.44 -2.42 -22.95
N GLU A 47 -20.37 -1.59 -23.42
CA GLU A 47 -21.79 -1.61 -23.04
C GLU A 47 -22.01 -1.57 -21.52
N GLY A 48 -21.35 -0.65 -20.81
CA GLY A 48 -21.58 -0.49 -19.37
C GLY A 48 -21.19 -1.70 -18.55
N ARG A 49 -20.21 -2.52 -18.96
CA ARG A 49 -19.91 -3.76 -18.23
C ARG A 49 -19.48 -3.54 -16.77
N ALA A 50 -19.06 -2.33 -16.42
CA ALA A 50 -18.75 -1.92 -15.06
C ALA A 50 -19.95 -1.30 -14.31
N ASP A 51 -21.03 -0.90 -14.99
CA ASP A 51 -22.12 -0.14 -14.38
C ASP A 51 -22.76 -0.90 -13.22
N VAL A 52 -23.03 -0.20 -12.13
CA VAL A 52 -23.58 -0.75 -10.90
C VAL A 52 -25.08 -0.92 -11.07
N ASN A 53 -25.55 -2.16 -10.99
CA ASN A 53 -26.95 -2.55 -11.08
C ASN A 53 -27.44 -2.94 -9.69
N ALA A 54 -28.12 -2.02 -9.02
CA ALA A 54 -28.62 -2.20 -7.66
C ALA A 54 -30.13 -2.38 -7.65
N TYR A 55 -30.58 -3.57 -7.26
CA TYR A 55 -31.98 -3.87 -7.01
C TYR A 55 -32.27 -3.76 -5.52
N ILE A 56 -33.36 -3.09 -5.17
CA ILE A 56 -33.83 -2.94 -3.79
C ILE A 56 -35.33 -3.21 -3.71
N GLU A 57 -35.72 -3.87 -2.64
CA GLU A 57 -37.09 -4.19 -2.30
C GLU A 57 -37.43 -3.63 -0.93
N LEU A 58 -38.53 -2.90 -0.87
CA LEU A 58 -39.06 -2.25 0.33
C LEU A 58 -40.43 -2.83 0.65
N ALA A 59 -40.70 -3.03 1.94
CA ALA A 59 -42.06 -3.21 2.42
C ALA A 59 -42.69 -1.83 2.59
N VAL A 60 -43.91 -1.66 2.08
CA VAL A 60 -44.57 -0.37 2.01
C VAL A 60 -46.02 -0.51 2.46
N LYS A 61 -46.50 0.46 3.23
CA LYS A 61 -47.92 0.66 3.55
C LYS A 61 -48.27 2.10 3.20
N HIS A 62 -49.32 2.31 2.39
CA HIS A 62 -49.75 3.66 2.00
C HIS A 62 -51.23 3.74 1.64
N CYS A 63 -51.78 4.96 1.69
CA CYS A 63 -53.12 5.31 1.20
C CYS A 63 -53.10 6.24 -0.04
N LEU A 64 -51.91 6.48 -0.60
CA LEU A 64 -51.74 7.36 -1.76
C LEU A 64 -52.37 6.78 -3.04
N SER A 65 -52.97 7.65 -3.85
CA SER A 65 -53.33 7.32 -5.23
C SER A 65 -52.07 7.03 -6.06
N HIS A 66 -52.25 6.33 -7.17
CA HIS A 66 -51.15 6.02 -8.09
C HIS A 66 -50.38 7.28 -8.57
N VAL A 67 -51.09 8.40 -8.83
CA VAL A 67 -50.48 9.68 -9.21
C VAL A 67 -49.64 10.26 -8.07
N GLN A 68 -50.17 10.27 -6.85
CA GLN A 68 -49.47 10.77 -5.66
C GLN A 68 -48.23 9.93 -5.33
N LEU A 69 -48.31 8.61 -5.48
CA LEU A 69 -47.16 7.72 -5.28
C LEU A 69 -46.06 8.01 -6.30
N ARG A 70 -46.40 8.19 -7.58
CA ARG A 70 -45.44 8.59 -8.63
C ARG A 70 -44.80 9.93 -8.33
N GLN A 71 -45.58 10.92 -7.89
CA GLN A 71 -45.08 12.23 -7.51
C GLN A 71 -44.08 12.13 -6.35
N ARG A 72 -44.41 11.39 -5.29
CA ARG A 72 -43.51 11.16 -4.16
C ARG A 72 -42.19 10.51 -4.59
N ILE A 73 -42.25 9.45 -5.41
CA ILE A 73 -41.05 8.76 -5.90
C ILE A 73 -40.20 9.69 -6.79
N THR A 74 -40.84 10.43 -7.69
CA THR A 74 -40.15 11.37 -8.60
C THR A 74 -39.47 12.49 -7.82
N LEU A 75 -40.15 13.03 -6.81
CA LEU A 75 -39.60 14.09 -5.98
C LEU A 75 -38.46 13.57 -5.09
N ALA A 76 -38.58 12.39 -4.50
CA ALA A 76 -37.50 11.74 -3.76
C ALA A 76 -36.26 11.50 -4.65
N TRP A 77 -36.47 11.04 -5.89
CA TRP A 77 -35.39 10.88 -6.88
C TRP A 77 -34.75 12.22 -7.23
N THR A 78 -35.56 13.27 -7.42
CA THR A 78 -35.07 14.63 -7.69
C THR A 78 -34.19 15.16 -6.56
N VAL A 79 -34.66 15.08 -5.31
CA VAL A 79 -33.92 15.54 -4.13
C VAL A 79 -32.64 14.74 -3.93
N LEU A 80 -32.66 13.42 -4.19
CA LEU A 80 -31.45 12.59 -4.14
C LEU A 80 -30.39 13.08 -5.12
N ARG A 81 -30.78 13.33 -6.38
CA ARG A 81 -29.85 13.82 -7.42
C ARG A 81 -29.28 15.19 -7.09
N LEU A 82 -30.10 16.10 -6.55
CA LEU A 82 -29.66 17.42 -6.10
C LEU A 82 -28.74 17.38 -4.87
N SER A 83 -28.92 16.37 -4.01
CA SER A 83 -28.09 16.14 -2.82
C SER A 83 -26.73 15.52 -3.20
N HIS A 84 -26.72 14.63 -4.19
CA HIS A 84 -25.52 13.95 -4.70
C HIS A 84 -25.29 14.33 -6.16
N VAL A 85 -24.68 15.51 -6.37
CA VAL A 85 -24.64 16.21 -7.67
C VAL A 85 -24.01 15.43 -8.83
N LEU A 86 -23.24 14.37 -8.59
CA LEU A 86 -22.76 13.48 -9.66
C LEU A 86 -23.89 12.67 -10.33
N LEU A 87 -25.03 12.47 -9.65
CA LEU A 87 -26.24 11.92 -10.27
C LEU A 87 -26.92 12.90 -11.26
N LEU A 88 -26.51 14.18 -11.26
CA LEU A 88 -26.88 15.17 -12.28
C LEU A 88 -25.88 15.22 -13.43
N ALA A 89 -24.70 14.63 -13.27
CA ALA A 89 -23.61 14.76 -14.23
C ALA A 89 -23.87 13.95 -15.51
N LYS A 90 -23.36 14.50 -16.61
CA LYS A 90 -23.16 13.88 -17.91
C LYS A 90 -21.67 13.73 -18.13
N ALA A 91 -21.22 12.66 -18.76
CA ALA A 91 -19.88 12.57 -19.30
C ALA A 91 -19.98 12.86 -20.79
N VAL A 92 -19.35 13.94 -21.26
CA VAL A 92 -19.46 14.43 -22.64
C VAL A 92 -18.08 14.63 -23.27
N ASP A 93 -18.06 14.64 -24.59
CA ASP A 93 -16.86 15.02 -25.34
C ASP A 93 -16.53 16.50 -25.14
N ARG A 94 -15.24 16.81 -25.26
CA ARG A 94 -14.70 18.16 -25.13
C ARG A 94 -15.43 19.13 -26.06
N LYS A 95 -16.08 20.13 -25.47
CA LYS A 95 -16.72 21.24 -26.20
C LYS A 95 -15.76 22.43 -26.32
N PRO A 96 -15.96 23.35 -27.29
CA PRO A 96 -15.06 24.50 -27.49
C PRO A 96 -14.84 25.39 -26.27
N PHE A 97 -15.83 25.52 -25.39
CA PHE A 97 -15.72 26.29 -24.15
C PHE A 97 -14.95 25.56 -23.03
N MET A 98 -14.65 24.27 -23.18
CA MET A 98 -13.90 23.48 -22.20
C MET A 98 -12.39 23.66 -22.42
N THR A 99 -11.86 24.73 -21.81
CA THR A 99 -10.47 25.17 -21.97
C THR A 99 -9.48 24.44 -21.07
N THR A 100 -9.95 23.72 -20.05
CA THR A 100 -9.10 23.04 -19.06
C THR A 100 -8.74 21.62 -19.46
N GLY A 101 -7.74 21.05 -18.78
CA GLY A 101 -7.11 19.79 -19.17
C GLY A 101 -6.20 19.91 -20.40
N ASN A 102 -5.29 18.95 -20.54
CA ASN A 102 -4.35 18.89 -21.66
C ASN A 102 -5.08 18.59 -22.99
N ALA A 103 -4.35 18.69 -24.12
CA ALA A 103 -4.91 18.43 -25.45
C ALA A 103 -5.37 16.97 -25.65
N ALA A 104 -4.87 16.02 -24.85
CA ALA A 104 -5.27 14.62 -24.90
C ALA A 104 -6.55 14.32 -24.10
N GLN A 105 -6.98 15.23 -23.22
CA GLN A 105 -8.22 15.09 -22.45
C GLN A 105 -9.44 15.22 -23.38
N ARG A 106 -10.16 14.11 -23.56
CA ARG A 106 -11.35 14.05 -24.44
C ARG A 106 -12.68 14.14 -23.71
N ARG A 107 -12.77 13.56 -22.50
CA ARG A 107 -14.03 13.39 -21.77
C ARG A 107 -14.08 14.30 -20.54
N PHE A 108 -15.24 14.92 -20.34
CA PHE A 108 -15.51 15.91 -19.28
C PHE A 108 -16.83 15.60 -18.57
N PHE A 109 -16.89 15.86 -17.27
CA PHE A 109 -18.17 15.95 -16.59
C PHE A 109 -18.80 17.30 -16.89
N LEU A 110 -20.11 17.29 -17.11
CA LEU A 110 -20.95 18.48 -17.29
C LEU A 110 -22.18 18.33 -16.41
N ILE A 111 -22.42 19.32 -15.56
CA ILE A 111 -23.61 19.44 -14.71
C ILE A 111 -24.34 20.71 -15.10
N ASP A 112 -25.58 20.57 -15.54
CA ASP A 112 -26.47 21.69 -15.81
C ASP A 112 -27.12 22.13 -14.49
N SER A 113 -27.01 23.41 -14.14
CA SER A 113 -27.73 23.96 -12.98
C SER A 113 -29.18 24.22 -13.40
N PRO A 114 -30.18 23.56 -12.78
CA PRO A 114 -31.58 23.88 -13.03
C PRO A 114 -31.88 25.32 -12.61
N GLN A 115 -32.79 25.97 -13.33
CA GLN A 115 -33.25 27.33 -13.03
C GLN A 115 -34.16 27.34 -11.80
N ASP A 116 -35.01 26.32 -11.66
CA ASP A 116 -35.91 26.13 -10.52
C ASP A 116 -36.13 24.64 -10.21
N SER A 117 -36.94 24.36 -9.18
CA SER A 117 -37.26 22.99 -8.77
C SER A 117 -38.10 22.25 -9.81
N GLN A 118 -38.92 22.94 -10.61
CA GLN A 118 -39.78 22.32 -11.61
C GLN A 118 -38.95 21.81 -12.78
N GLU A 119 -37.93 22.55 -13.21
CA GLU A 119 -36.95 22.09 -14.18
C GLU A 119 -36.15 20.90 -13.61
N ALA A 120 -35.77 20.94 -12.33
CA ALA A 120 -35.07 19.83 -11.69
C ALA A 120 -35.92 18.54 -11.66
N ILE A 121 -37.22 18.65 -11.35
CA ILE A 121 -38.18 17.53 -11.39
C ILE A 121 -38.33 16.99 -12.81
N THR A 122 -38.47 17.89 -13.80
CA THR A 122 -38.61 17.52 -15.21
C THR A 122 -37.35 16.79 -15.71
N ASN A 123 -36.16 17.26 -15.33
CA ASN A 123 -34.91 16.60 -15.64
C ASN A 123 -34.77 15.24 -14.92
N ALA A 124 -35.27 15.10 -13.70
CA ALA A 124 -35.28 13.81 -13.00
C ALA A 124 -36.19 12.77 -13.65
N ALA A 125 -37.29 13.22 -14.26
CA ALA A 125 -38.20 12.34 -14.98
C ALA A 125 -37.55 11.68 -16.22
N THR A 126 -36.56 12.31 -16.86
CA THR A 126 -35.91 11.74 -18.07
C THR A 126 -35.07 10.50 -17.76
N SER A 127 -34.60 10.36 -16.51
CA SER A 127 -33.82 9.21 -16.05
C SER A 127 -34.62 8.28 -15.12
N LEU A 128 -35.94 8.43 -15.10
CA LEU A 128 -36.89 7.64 -14.31
C LEU A 128 -37.82 6.88 -15.26
N SER A 129 -38.09 5.61 -14.98
CA SER A 129 -39.00 4.81 -15.80
C SER A 129 -39.93 3.98 -14.92
N PHE A 130 -41.22 4.26 -14.98
CA PHE A 130 -42.25 3.43 -14.38
C PHE A 130 -42.56 2.27 -15.32
N VAL A 131 -42.31 1.05 -14.86
CA VAL A 131 -42.57 -0.17 -15.66
C VAL A 131 -44.05 -0.52 -15.53
N GLU A 132 -44.83 -0.15 -16.53
CA GLU A 132 -46.30 -0.32 -16.52
C GLU A 132 -46.74 -1.78 -16.67
N GLN A 133 -45.85 -2.65 -17.16
CA GLN A 133 -46.17 -4.06 -17.34
C GLN A 133 -46.23 -4.74 -15.95
N PRO A 134 -47.32 -5.44 -15.61
CA PRO A 134 -47.37 -6.24 -14.39
C PRO A 134 -46.36 -7.38 -14.50
N LEU A 135 -45.42 -7.44 -13.56
CA LEU A 135 -44.38 -8.47 -13.48
C LEU A 135 -44.52 -9.21 -12.15
N ASP A 136 -44.67 -10.52 -12.22
CA ASP A 136 -44.49 -11.39 -11.05
C ASP A 136 -42.99 -11.50 -10.70
N GLU A 137 -42.65 -12.25 -9.65
CA GLU A 137 -41.24 -12.43 -9.24
C GLU A 137 -40.36 -13.01 -10.37
N HIS A 138 -40.93 -13.89 -11.19
CA HIS A 138 -40.24 -14.48 -12.33
C HIS A 138 -39.99 -13.42 -13.43
N GLY A 139 -40.99 -12.59 -13.73
CA GLY A 139 -40.92 -11.48 -14.66
C GLY A 139 -39.90 -10.43 -14.25
N LEU A 140 -39.82 -10.09 -12.96
CA LEU A 140 -38.82 -9.18 -12.41
C LEU A 140 -37.40 -9.74 -12.50
N ALA A 141 -37.22 -11.02 -12.15
CA ALA A 141 -35.94 -11.69 -12.32
C ALA A 141 -35.51 -11.73 -13.80
N LYS A 142 -36.47 -11.91 -14.71
CA LYS A 142 -36.26 -11.84 -16.16
C LYS A 142 -35.92 -10.42 -16.60
N PHE A 143 -36.61 -9.38 -16.13
CA PHE A 143 -36.30 -7.98 -16.45
C PHE A 143 -34.87 -7.62 -16.02
N TYR A 144 -34.51 -7.94 -14.77
CA TYR A 144 -33.16 -7.74 -14.25
C TYR A 144 -32.09 -8.45 -15.09
N ARG A 145 -32.39 -9.66 -15.59
CA ARG A 145 -31.52 -10.40 -16.49
C ARG A 145 -31.40 -9.69 -17.84
N HIS A 146 -32.51 -9.25 -18.44
CA HIS A 146 -32.48 -8.53 -19.71
C HIS A 146 -31.69 -7.23 -19.59
N ALA A 147 -31.86 -6.44 -18.52
CA ALA A 147 -31.11 -5.20 -18.28
C ALA A 147 -29.58 -5.41 -18.21
N GLN A 148 -29.12 -6.59 -17.80
CA GLN A 148 -27.69 -6.94 -17.79
C GLN A 148 -27.17 -7.55 -19.11
N ASN A 149 -28.06 -7.92 -20.03
CA ASN A 149 -27.74 -8.69 -21.25
C ASN A 149 -28.20 -7.99 -22.54
N THR A 150 -28.52 -6.70 -22.45
CA THR A 150 -28.93 -5.82 -23.54
C THR A 150 -27.96 -4.64 -23.63
N GLY A 151 -28.20 -3.66 -24.51
CA GLY A 151 -27.41 -2.44 -24.60
C GLY A 151 -27.23 -1.73 -23.25
N ARG A 152 -26.26 -0.83 -23.16
CA ARG A 152 -26.02 -0.03 -21.95
C ARG A 152 -27.29 0.76 -21.60
N VAL A 153 -27.76 0.60 -20.37
CA VAL A 153 -28.97 1.29 -19.85
C VAL A 153 -28.74 2.78 -19.62
N VAL A 154 -27.49 3.14 -19.31
CA VAL A 154 -27.03 4.50 -19.03
C VAL A 154 -26.49 5.13 -20.32
N HIS A 155 -26.88 6.36 -20.61
CA HIS A 155 -26.40 7.10 -21.78
C HIS A 155 -25.49 8.24 -21.32
N ALA A 156 -24.17 8.06 -21.45
CA ALA A 156 -23.17 8.91 -20.81
C ALA A 156 -23.36 10.41 -21.09
N ASP A 157 -23.73 10.77 -22.32
CA ASP A 157 -23.92 12.16 -22.74
C ASP A 157 -25.26 12.77 -22.28
N GLU A 158 -26.18 11.97 -21.72
CA GLU A 158 -27.52 12.39 -21.27
C GLU A 158 -27.72 12.26 -19.76
N PHE A 159 -27.45 11.08 -19.19
CA PHE A 159 -27.56 10.78 -17.77
C PHE A 159 -26.64 9.62 -17.37
N LEU A 160 -26.05 9.70 -16.19
CA LEU A 160 -25.17 8.66 -15.64
C LEU A 160 -25.85 7.73 -14.63
N ALA A 161 -27.13 7.93 -14.34
CA ALA A 161 -27.91 7.08 -13.45
C ALA A 161 -29.36 6.98 -13.92
N LYS A 162 -29.93 5.78 -13.93
CA LYS A 162 -31.32 5.50 -14.30
C LYS A 162 -32.02 4.70 -13.21
N LEU A 163 -33.27 5.07 -12.92
CA LEU A 163 -34.11 4.41 -11.93
C LEU A 163 -35.33 3.77 -12.63
N PHE A 164 -35.50 2.46 -12.47
CA PHE A 164 -36.74 1.76 -12.81
C PHE A 164 -37.58 1.54 -11.56
N VAL A 165 -38.87 1.84 -11.66
CA VAL A 165 -39.86 1.63 -10.60
C VAL A 165 -40.82 0.54 -11.07
N PHE A 166 -40.93 -0.53 -10.30
CA PHE A 166 -41.83 -1.64 -10.61
C PHE A 166 -43.17 -1.49 -9.87
N PRO A 167 -44.26 -2.01 -10.44
CA PRO A 167 -45.60 -1.83 -9.90
C PRO A 167 -45.76 -2.52 -8.54
N THR A 168 -46.54 -1.89 -7.65
CA THR A 168 -46.99 -2.46 -6.38
C THR A 168 -48.26 -3.28 -6.61
N GLY A 169 -48.51 -4.31 -5.80
CA GLY A 169 -49.84 -4.94 -5.77
C GLY A 169 -50.88 -3.95 -5.23
N ASP A 170 -52.01 -3.76 -5.91
CA ASP A 170 -52.99 -2.69 -5.67
C ASP A 170 -53.89 -2.90 -4.43
N ILE A 171 -53.32 -3.14 -3.24
CA ILE A 171 -54.11 -3.26 -2.01
C ILE A 171 -53.79 -2.10 -1.06
N VAL A 172 -54.52 -1.00 -1.26
CA VAL A 172 -54.44 0.23 -0.44
C VAL A 172 -54.64 -0.10 1.04
N GLY A 173 -53.77 0.43 1.90
CA GLY A 173 -53.85 0.27 3.36
C GLY A 173 -53.29 -1.06 3.92
N SER A 174 -52.90 -2.00 3.07
CA SER A 174 -52.19 -3.23 3.48
C SER A 174 -50.68 -3.12 3.23
N GLU A 175 -49.90 -3.99 3.89
CA GLU A 175 -48.47 -4.14 3.58
C GLU A 175 -48.31 -4.73 2.17
N THR A 176 -47.57 -4.02 1.32
CA THR A 176 -47.21 -4.40 -0.05
C THR A 176 -45.70 -4.32 -0.24
N SER A 177 -45.20 -4.66 -1.44
CA SER A 177 -43.78 -4.50 -1.79
C SER A 177 -43.59 -3.49 -2.92
N LEU A 178 -42.67 -2.55 -2.74
CA LEU A 178 -42.22 -1.62 -3.76
C LEU A 178 -40.77 -1.94 -4.13
N LYS A 179 -40.51 -2.08 -5.43
CA LYS A 179 -39.24 -2.60 -5.94
C LYS A 179 -38.63 -1.61 -6.92
N PHE A 180 -37.32 -1.46 -6.85
CA PHE A 180 -36.56 -0.54 -7.68
C PHE A 180 -35.33 -1.20 -8.27
N LEU A 181 -34.95 -0.77 -9.47
CA LEU A 181 -33.66 -1.09 -10.08
C LEU A 181 -32.93 0.21 -10.45
N PHE A 182 -31.83 0.46 -9.78
CA PHE A 182 -30.90 1.54 -10.09
C PHE A 182 -29.80 0.99 -11.01
N VAL A 183 -29.54 1.69 -12.10
CA VAL A 183 -28.39 1.42 -12.97
C VAL A 183 -27.55 2.69 -13.07
N GLU A 184 -26.34 2.62 -12.54
CA GLU A 184 -25.45 3.78 -12.35
C GLU A 184 -24.10 3.54 -13.02
N GLY A 185 -23.62 4.53 -13.77
CA GLY A 185 -22.31 4.51 -14.40
C GLY A 185 -21.20 4.41 -13.36
N HIS A 186 -20.30 3.43 -13.48
CA HIS A 186 -19.26 3.22 -12.47
C HIS A 186 -18.27 4.40 -12.36
N GLN A 187 -18.22 5.29 -13.36
CA GLN A 187 -17.44 6.53 -13.26
C GLN A 187 -17.98 7.55 -12.24
N ILE A 188 -19.21 7.39 -11.74
CA ILE A 188 -19.78 8.27 -10.69
C ILE A 188 -20.06 7.57 -9.38
N THR A 189 -19.93 6.24 -9.30
CA THR A 189 -20.33 5.46 -8.10
C THR A 189 -19.44 4.25 -7.89
N ASP A 190 -19.26 3.83 -6.65
CA ASP A 190 -18.77 2.52 -6.26
C ASP A 190 -19.80 1.82 -5.36
N GLY A 191 -19.54 0.58 -4.95
CA GLY A 191 -20.49 -0.16 -4.10
C GLY A 191 -20.83 0.56 -2.80
N LEU A 192 -19.86 1.24 -2.17
CA LEU A 192 -20.06 1.96 -0.91
C LEU A 192 -20.89 3.24 -1.10
N THR A 193 -20.56 4.04 -2.12
CA THR A 193 -21.32 5.23 -2.49
C THR A 193 -22.75 4.88 -2.88
N ASN A 194 -22.94 3.82 -3.68
CA ASN A 194 -24.28 3.35 -4.03
C ASN A 194 -25.09 2.97 -2.77
N PHE A 195 -24.49 2.28 -1.78
CA PHE A 195 -25.19 2.00 -0.51
C PHE A 195 -25.62 3.28 0.22
N THR A 196 -24.74 4.30 0.27
CA THR A 196 -25.08 5.59 0.87
C THR A 196 -26.24 6.26 0.15
N TRP A 197 -26.23 6.28 -1.18
CA TRP A 197 -27.28 6.90 -1.98
C TRP A 197 -28.62 6.16 -1.87
N LEU A 198 -28.61 4.83 -1.90
CA LEU A 198 -29.82 4.03 -1.72
C LEU A 198 -30.43 4.23 -0.33
N SER A 199 -29.60 4.24 0.73
CA SER A 199 -30.06 4.49 2.10
C SER A 199 -30.68 5.89 2.23
N HIS A 200 -30.06 6.90 1.62
CA HIS A 200 -30.61 8.24 1.56
C HIS A 200 -31.96 8.27 0.80
N PHE A 201 -32.07 7.56 -0.33
CA PHE A 201 -33.31 7.48 -1.11
C PHE A 201 -34.48 6.91 -0.29
N VAL A 202 -34.26 5.83 0.48
CA VAL A 202 -35.32 5.26 1.34
C VAL A 202 -35.76 6.26 2.43
N ARG A 203 -34.84 7.02 3.00
CA ARG A 203 -35.19 8.10 3.95
C ARG A 203 -35.99 9.22 3.29
N LEU A 204 -35.62 9.59 2.05
CA LEU A 204 -36.36 10.59 1.28
C LEU A 204 -37.79 10.13 0.97
N LEU A 205 -38.01 8.85 0.65
CA LEU A 205 -39.36 8.32 0.45
C LEU A 205 -40.27 8.49 1.68
N ASN A 206 -39.71 8.36 2.89
CA ASN A 206 -40.40 8.51 4.18
C ASN A 206 -40.47 9.98 4.68
N THR A 207 -39.88 10.92 3.96
CA THR A 207 -39.86 12.34 4.33
C THR A 207 -41.20 12.99 3.95
N PRO A 208 -41.74 13.92 4.76
CA PRO A 208 -42.96 14.65 4.40
C PRO A 208 -42.85 15.33 3.03
N LEU A 209 -43.93 15.30 2.23
CA LEU A 209 -43.90 15.79 0.85
C LEU A 209 -43.48 17.27 0.79
N LYS A 210 -44.01 18.08 1.70
CA LYS A 210 -43.67 19.51 1.78
C LYS A 210 -42.18 19.74 2.03
N THR A 211 -41.56 18.93 2.88
CA THR A 211 -40.12 19.00 3.16
C THR A 211 -39.29 18.62 1.93
N LEU A 212 -39.75 17.66 1.13
CA LEU A 212 -39.10 17.30 -0.13
C LEU A 212 -39.18 18.44 -1.16
N GLU A 213 -40.33 19.12 -1.28
CA GLU A 213 -40.50 20.27 -2.17
C GLU A 213 -39.58 21.43 -1.78
N ASP A 214 -39.55 21.76 -0.48
CA ASP A 214 -38.69 22.81 0.05
C ASP A 214 -37.20 22.45 -0.13
N ALA A 215 -36.83 21.18 0.02
CA ALA A 215 -35.50 20.68 -0.28
C ALA A 215 -35.15 20.79 -1.77
N ALA A 216 -36.06 20.42 -2.68
CA ALA A 216 -35.86 20.57 -4.12
C ALA A 216 -35.64 22.04 -4.50
N ASN A 217 -36.42 22.97 -3.93
CA ASN A 217 -36.26 24.41 -4.10
C ASN A 217 -34.91 24.93 -3.59
N GLY A 218 -34.49 24.50 -2.40
CA GLY A 218 -33.24 24.96 -1.78
C GLY A 218 -31.98 24.40 -2.46
N LEU A 219 -32.02 23.12 -2.84
CA LEU A 219 -30.87 22.42 -3.41
C LEU A 219 -30.67 22.73 -4.90
N SER A 220 -31.73 23.08 -5.64
CA SER A 220 -31.64 23.47 -7.07
C SER A 220 -30.90 24.79 -7.30
N ARG A 221 -30.74 25.62 -6.25
CA ARG A 221 -30.04 26.91 -6.37
C ARG A 221 -28.57 26.69 -6.77
N ARG A 222 -28.10 27.42 -7.78
CA ARG A 222 -26.71 27.37 -8.26
C ARG A 222 -25.64 27.45 -7.16
N ALA A 223 -25.79 28.40 -6.23
CA ALA A 223 -24.86 28.57 -5.11
C ALA A 223 -24.80 27.31 -4.21
N SER A 224 -25.93 26.62 -4.08
CA SER A 224 -26.06 25.36 -3.34
C SER A 224 -25.32 24.23 -4.08
N ILE A 225 -25.51 24.09 -5.40
CA ILE A 225 -24.81 23.05 -6.19
C ILE A 225 -23.30 23.22 -6.10
N ARG A 226 -22.80 24.46 -6.22
CA ARG A 226 -21.36 24.76 -6.22
C ARG A 226 -20.65 24.25 -4.96
N THR A 227 -21.28 24.30 -3.78
CA THR A 227 -20.66 23.87 -2.52
C THR A 227 -20.58 22.35 -2.37
N ARG A 228 -21.24 21.58 -3.25
CA ARG A 228 -21.30 20.11 -3.20
C ARG A 228 -20.61 19.42 -4.37
N LEU A 229 -19.94 20.18 -5.25
CA LEU A 229 -19.20 19.62 -6.38
C LEU A 229 -17.99 18.82 -5.86
N PRO A 230 -17.93 17.50 -6.08
CA PRO A 230 -16.85 16.69 -5.53
C PRO A 230 -15.58 16.80 -6.39
N LEU A 231 -14.43 16.86 -5.73
CA LEU A 231 -13.13 16.72 -6.39
C LEU A 231 -12.98 15.29 -6.94
N PRO A 232 -12.24 15.10 -8.05
CA PRO A 232 -11.87 13.77 -8.49
C PRO A 232 -10.87 13.13 -7.54
N GLN A 233 -10.75 11.82 -7.68
CA GLN A 233 -9.96 11.01 -6.77
C GLN A 233 -8.46 11.40 -6.75
N GLU A 234 -7.90 11.80 -7.90
CA GLU A 234 -6.49 12.13 -8.06
C GLU A 234 -6.09 13.44 -7.38
N ASP A 235 -7.02 14.39 -7.28
CA ASP A 235 -6.81 15.68 -6.61
C ASP A 235 -6.88 15.52 -5.08
N LEU A 236 -7.52 14.45 -4.59
CA LEU A 236 -7.58 14.06 -3.17
C LEU A 236 -6.33 13.29 -2.71
N TYR A 237 -5.39 13.00 -3.60
CA TYR A 237 -4.16 12.29 -3.26
C TYR A 237 -3.25 13.13 -2.36
N PRO A 238 -2.51 12.49 -1.44
CA PRO A 238 -1.53 13.18 -0.61
C PRO A 238 -0.40 13.73 -1.49
N ARG A 239 -0.06 15.01 -1.33
CA ARG A 239 1.12 15.58 -1.99
C ARG A 239 2.40 14.91 -1.49
N ILE A 240 3.33 14.63 -2.40
CA ILE A 240 4.66 14.13 -2.06
C ILE A 240 5.49 15.29 -1.50
N SER A 241 5.84 15.22 -0.22
CA SER A 241 6.55 16.30 0.49
C SER A 241 8.07 16.29 0.26
N GLY A 242 8.72 17.44 0.52
CA GLY A 242 10.16 17.65 0.33
C GLY A 242 10.49 18.41 -0.95
N PHE A 243 11.78 18.72 -1.15
CA PHE A 243 12.29 19.47 -2.30
C PHE A 243 12.16 18.69 -3.62
N ALA A 244 12.36 19.36 -4.75
CA ALA A 244 12.13 18.79 -6.09
C ALA A 244 12.89 17.47 -6.33
N ALA A 245 14.16 17.39 -5.91
CA ALA A 245 14.98 16.18 -5.99
C ALA A 245 14.35 15.02 -5.22
N LYS A 246 13.99 15.22 -3.94
CA LYS A 246 13.32 14.20 -3.11
C LYS A 246 12.02 13.68 -3.72
N ARG A 247 11.23 14.57 -4.34
CA ARG A 247 10.00 14.18 -5.05
C ARG A 247 10.32 13.33 -6.30
N ARG A 248 11.35 13.69 -7.07
CA ARG A 248 11.82 12.91 -8.23
C ARG A 248 12.32 11.53 -7.79
N TRP A 249 13.15 11.48 -6.75
CA TRP A 249 13.64 10.23 -6.16
C TRP A 249 12.52 9.32 -5.69
N PHE A 250 11.49 9.88 -5.03
CA PHE A 250 10.32 9.10 -4.63
C PHE A 250 9.65 8.39 -5.82
N TRP A 251 9.44 9.11 -6.93
CA TRP A 251 8.83 8.54 -8.13
C TRP A 251 9.76 7.55 -8.82
N LEU A 252 11.04 7.88 -9.00
CA LEU A 252 12.04 6.98 -9.57
C LEU A 252 12.11 5.66 -8.78
N LEU A 253 12.25 5.72 -7.46
CA LEU A 253 12.24 4.55 -6.59
C LEU A 253 10.92 3.78 -6.70
N THR A 254 9.79 4.47 -6.84
CA THR A 254 8.49 3.80 -7.05
C THR A 254 8.49 3.00 -8.36
N LEU A 255 9.03 3.56 -9.46
CA LEU A 255 9.12 2.88 -10.76
C LEU A 255 10.08 1.68 -10.71
N VAL A 256 11.29 1.88 -10.14
CA VAL A 256 12.30 0.83 -9.94
C VAL A 256 11.74 -0.31 -9.10
N LEU A 257 11.08 0.00 -7.98
CA LEU A 257 10.53 -1.01 -7.08
C LEU A 257 9.38 -1.80 -7.73
N ARG A 258 8.68 -1.25 -8.71
CA ARG A 258 7.70 -2.00 -9.53
C ARG A 258 8.37 -2.89 -10.56
N HIS A 259 9.54 -2.49 -11.07
CA HIS A 259 10.34 -3.27 -12.02
C HIS A 259 11.01 -4.48 -11.34
N VAL A 260 11.64 -4.29 -10.18
CA VAL A 260 12.34 -5.37 -9.45
C VAL A 260 11.43 -6.23 -8.58
N LYS A 261 10.14 -5.87 -8.46
CA LYS A 261 9.17 -6.62 -7.64
C LYS A 261 9.08 -8.07 -8.13
N LYS A 262 9.30 -9.04 -7.23
CA LYS A 262 9.05 -10.45 -7.56
C LYS A 262 7.57 -10.68 -7.92
N PRO A 263 7.26 -11.22 -9.11
CA PRO A 263 5.91 -11.61 -9.49
C PRO A 263 5.26 -12.53 -8.46
N MET A 264 3.95 -12.44 -8.31
CA MET A 264 3.21 -13.47 -7.60
C MET A 264 3.34 -14.83 -8.30
N PRO A 265 3.31 -15.94 -7.54
CA PRO A 265 3.25 -17.27 -8.13
C PRO A 265 2.00 -17.40 -9.02
N ALA A 266 2.03 -18.33 -9.97
CA ALA A 266 0.85 -18.65 -10.76
C ALA A 266 -0.23 -19.27 -9.87
N ALA A 267 -1.45 -18.72 -9.94
CA ALA A 267 -2.63 -19.27 -9.29
C ALA A 267 -3.18 -20.49 -10.06
N PHE A 268 -4.00 -21.31 -9.42
CA PHE A 268 -4.87 -22.21 -10.16
C PHE A 268 -5.96 -21.39 -10.89
N PRO A 269 -6.34 -21.79 -12.13
CA PRO A 269 -7.36 -21.08 -12.90
C PRO A 269 -8.69 -21.13 -12.16
N ASN A 270 -9.57 -20.16 -12.42
CA ASN A 270 -10.92 -20.22 -11.87
C ASN A 270 -11.60 -21.54 -12.28
N PRO A 271 -12.03 -22.40 -11.33
CA PRO A 271 -12.69 -23.67 -11.62
C PRO A 271 -14.01 -23.52 -12.39
N LEU A 272 -14.58 -22.32 -12.40
CA LEU A 272 -15.83 -21.99 -13.09
C LEU A 272 -15.61 -21.36 -14.47
N ARG A 273 -14.36 -21.20 -14.91
CA ARG A 273 -14.03 -20.67 -16.23
C ARG A 273 -14.28 -21.74 -17.29
N ARG A 274 -14.78 -21.34 -18.45
CA ARG A 274 -14.90 -22.22 -19.61
C ARG A 274 -13.51 -22.53 -20.19
N ASP A 275 -13.27 -23.79 -20.52
CA ASP A 275 -12.08 -24.18 -21.29
C ASP A 275 -12.06 -23.51 -22.67
N ILE A 276 -13.25 -23.35 -23.26
CA ILE A 276 -13.45 -22.66 -24.55
C ILE A 276 -14.33 -21.41 -24.32
N PRO A 277 -13.74 -20.20 -24.37
CA PRO A 277 -14.48 -18.95 -24.27
C PRO A 277 -15.50 -18.78 -25.40
N LEU A 278 -16.63 -18.14 -25.09
CA LEU A 278 -17.60 -17.72 -26.11
C LEU A 278 -17.04 -16.51 -26.88
N LYS A 279 -17.21 -16.49 -28.20
CA LYS A 279 -16.74 -15.38 -29.05
C LYS A 279 -17.61 -14.12 -28.91
N GLU A 280 -18.90 -14.29 -28.62
CA GLU A 280 -19.86 -13.21 -28.45
C GLU A 280 -21.00 -13.60 -27.51
N ALA A 281 -21.72 -12.61 -26.97
CA ALA A 281 -22.92 -12.83 -26.18
C ALA A 281 -24.11 -13.28 -27.04
N THR A 282 -24.93 -14.16 -26.46
CA THR A 282 -26.23 -14.59 -26.98
C THR A 282 -27.23 -13.44 -26.86
N ALA A 283 -27.95 -13.16 -27.95
CA ALA A 283 -28.97 -12.12 -27.97
C ALA A 283 -30.18 -12.51 -27.09
N MET A 284 -30.69 -11.54 -26.32
CA MET A 284 -31.91 -11.71 -25.55
C MET A 284 -33.13 -11.42 -26.43
N PRO A 285 -34.26 -12.13 -26.25
CA PRO A 285 -35.49 -11.81 -26.96
C PRO A 285 -36.01 -10.42 -26.55
N PRO A 286 -36.56 -9.60 -27.46
CA PRO A 286 -36.95 -8.21 -27.21
C PRO A 286 -38.26 -8.09 -26.40
N THR A 287 -38.29 -8.67 -25.20
CA THR A 287 -39.48 -8.71 -24.33
C THR A 287 -39.82 -7.34 -23.71
N TYR A 288 -38.82 -6.49 -23.49
CA TYR A 288 -38.96 -5.21 -22.78
C TYR A 288 -38.42 -4.03 -23.61
N ASN A 289 -38.64 -4.05 -24.92
CA ASN A 289 -38.12 -3.07 -25.88
C ASN A 289 -38.56 -1.62 -25.61
N SER A 290 -39.66 -1.41 -24.88
CA SER A 290 -40.07 -0.08 -24.42
C SER A 290 -39.15 0.54 -23.35
N TYR A 291 -38.30 -0.28 -22.70
CA TYR A 291 -37.48 0.13 -21.56
C TYR A 291 -35.98 -0.13 -21.74
N LEU A 292 -35.62 -1.12 -22.56
CA LEU A 292 -34.25 -1.60 -22.77
C LEU A 292 -33.91 -1.65 -24.27
N ASP A 293 -32.67 -1.36 -24.62
CA ASP A 293 -32.18 -1.40 -26.00
C ASP A 293 -31.64 -2.78 -26.38
N TYR A 294 -32.27 -3.44 -27.35
CA TYR A 294 -31.87 -4.78 -27.82
C TYR A 294 -30.99 -4.73 -29.08
N ASN A 295 -30.67 -3.54 -29.60
CA ASN A 295 -29.85 -3.41 -30.82
C ASN A 295 -28.35 -3.59 -30.54
N ALA A 296 -27.92 -3.31 -29.30
CA ALA A 296 -26.56 -3.55 -28.83
C ALA A 296 -26.49 -4.76 -27.89
N LYS A 297 -25.32 -5.41 -27.84
CA LYS A 297 -25.06 -6.57 -26.98
C LYS A 297 -23.81 -6.32 -26.13
N PRO A 298 -23.81 -6.68 -24.83
CA PRO A 298 -22.58 -6.67 -24.06
C PRO A 298 -21.57 -7.71 -24.57
N PRO A 299 -20.29 -7.59 -24.21
CA PRO A 299 -19.27 -8.55 -24.61
C PRO A 299 -19.57 -9.99 -24.17
N LEU A 300 -20.13 -10.14 -22.96
CA LEU A 300 -20.51 -11.43 -22.39
C LEU A 300 -21.91 -11.36 -21.79
N ASN A 301 -22.64 -12.48 -21.85
CA ASN A 301 -23.84 -12.60 -21.06
C ASN A 301 -23.52 -12.61 -19.56
N THR A 302 -24.42 -12.06 -18.75
CA THR A 302 -24.30 -12.01 -17.30
C THR A 302 -25.47 -12.71 -16.63
N PHE A 303 -25.17 -13.71 -15.82
CA PHE A 303 -26.12 -14.37 -14.92
C PHE A 303 -25.62 -14.26 -13.49
N THR A 304 -26.49 -13.82 -12.59
CA THR A 304 -26.18 -13.69 -11.17
C THR A 304 -26.64 -14.93 -10.41
N CYS A 305 -25.77 -15.48 -9.57
CA CYS A 305 -26.14 -16.42 -8.52
C CYS A 305 -25.93 -15.76 -7.15
N MET A 306 -26.83 -16.00 -6.20
CA MET A 306 -26.75 -15.47 -4.85
C MET A 306 -26.81 -16.62 -3.85
N ALA A 307 -25.94 -16.57 -2.84
CA ALA A 307 -25.89 -17.51 -1.75
C ALA A 307 -25.94 -16.73 -0.42
N LYS A 308 -26.87 -17.08 0.48
CA LYS A 308 -26.97 -16.50 1.82
C LYS A 308 -26.46 -17.50 2.84
N VAL A 309 -25.47 -17.11 3.64
CA VAL A 309 -24.97 -17.88 4.78
C VAL A 309 -25.97 -17.71 5.94
N PRO A 310 -26.54 -18.81 6.48
CA PRO A 310 -27.49 -18.73 7.58
C PRO A 310 -26.91 -18.02 8.81
N ARG A 311 -27.78 -17.45 9.64
CA ARG A 311 -27.40 -16.73 10.88
C ARG A 311 -26.55 -17.58 11.83
N SER A 312 -26.85 -18.87 11.95
CA SER A 312 -26.10 -19.82 12.80
C SER A 312 -24.66 -20.02 12.31
N ALA A 313 -24.48 -20.24 11.01
CA ALA A 313 -23.17 -20.35 10.36
C ALA A 313 -22.39 -19.03 10.44
N THR A 314 -23.07 -17.90 10.24
CA THR A 314 -22.49 -16.56 10.40
C THR A 314 -21.96 -16.35 11.82
N LYS A 315 -22.74 -16.69 12.86
CA LYS A 315 -22.27 -16.64 14.27
C LYS A 315 -21.04 -17.51 14.50
N ARG A 316 -20.93 -18.66 13.84
CA ARG A 316 -19.75 -19.53 13.93
C ARG A 316 -18.53 -18.93 13.25
N LEU A 317 -18.70 -18.34 12.06
CA LEU A 317 -17.64 -17.60 11.37
C LEU A 317 -17.12 -16.44 12.23
N HIS A 318 -18.02 -15.69 12.88
CA HIS A 318 -17.65 -14.62 13.82
C HIS A 318 -16.80 -15.14 14.98
N ARG A 319 -17.17 -16.30 15.52
CA ARG A 319 -16.43 -16.96 16.61
C ARG A 319 -15.03 -17.37 16.15
N TRP A 320 -14.91 -18.07 15.02
CA TRP A 320 -13.63 -18.49 14.47
C TRP A 320 -12.71 -17.31 14.16
N CYS A 321 -13.25 -16.22 13.59
CA CYS A 321 -12.47 -15.01 13.35
C CYS A 321 -11.97 -14.39 14.67
N ARG A 322 -12.81 -14.33 15.70
CA ARG A 322 -12.45 -13.82 17.03
C ARG A 322 -11.36 -14.65 17.70
N GLU A 323 -11.51 -15.97 17.72
CA GLU A 323 -10.51 -16.90 18.26
C GLU A 323 -9.18 -16.83 17.50
N ALA A 324 -9.22 -16.59 16.19
CA ALA A 324 -8.02 -16.43 15.38
C ALA A 324 -7.39 -15.02 15.48
N GLY A 325 -8.07 -14.05 16.10
CA GLY A 325 -7.62 -12.65 16.18
C GLY A 325 -7.70 -11.91 14.84
N THR A 326 -8.73 -12.17 14.03
CA THR A 326 -8.84 -11.69 12.63
C THR A 326 -10.17 -11.00 12.35
N SER A 327 -10.21 -10.19 11.28
CA SER A 327 -11.42 -9.48 10.83
C SER A 327 -12.42 -10.39 10.10
N ILE A 328 -13.72 -10.08 10.19
CA ILE A 328 -14.78 -10.78 9.43
C ILE A 328 -14.58 -10.68 7.92
N GLY A 329 -14.07 -9.56 7.40
CA GLY A 329 -13.75 -9.41 5.97
C GLY A 329 -12.70 -10.43 5.51
N ALA A 330 -11.65 -10.65 6.30
CA ALA A 330 -10.67 -11.71 6.04
C ALA A 330 -11.31 -13.11 6.10
N GLY A 331 -12.23 -13.34 7.05
CA GLY A 331 -12.99 -14.59 7.14
C GLY A 331 -13.85 -14.86 5.92
N ALA A 332 -14.59 -13.86 5.44
CA ALA A 332 -15.38 -13.93 4.21
C ALA A 332 -14.50 -14.22 2.98
N PHE A 333 -13.34 -13.58 2.89
CA PHE A 333 -12.37 -13.81 1.83
C PHE A 333 -11.87 -15.27 1.81
N VAL A 334 -11.54 -15.82 2.99
CA VAL A 334 -11.11 -17.22 3.12
C VAL A 334 -12.23 -18.20 2.80
N LEU A 335 -13.48 -17.87 3.13
CA LEU A 335 -14.61 -18.73 2.77
C LEU A 335 -14.71 -18.90 1.26
N VAL A 336 -14.57 -17.81 0.49
CA VAL A 336 -14.52 -17.87 -0.97
C VAL A 336 -13.33 -18.70 -1.46
N ALA A 337 -12.14 -18.48 -0.88
CA ALA A 337 -10.95 -19.25 -1.24
C ALA A 337 -11.13 -20.77 -1.01
N MET A 338 -11.70 -21.16 0.13
CA MET A 338 -11.97 -22.56 0.45
C MET A 338 -12.99 -23.20 -0.49
N VAL A 339 -14.02 -22.45 -0.90
CA VAL A 339 -15.00 -22.91 -1.90
C VAL A 339 -14.31 -23.11 -3.26
N MET A 340 -13.48 -22.17 -3.69
CA MET A 340 -12.74 -22.29 -4.97
C MET A 340 -11.75 -23.45 -4.95
N MET A 341 -11.01 -23.64 -3.86
CA MET A 341 -10.12 -24.81 -3.70
C MET A 341 -10.90 -26.12 -3.76
N SER A 342 -12.07 -26.20 -3.10
CA SER A 342 -12.91 -27.39 -3.12
C SER A 342 -13.52 -27.66 -4.50
N LEU A 343 -13.85 -26.62 -5.28
CA LEU A 343 -14.29 -26.79 -6.67
C LEU A 343 -13.14 -27.27 -7.57
N HIS A 344 -11.93 -26.77 -7.34
CA HIS A 344 -10.74 -27.21 -8.07
C HIS A 344 -10.43 -28.70 -7.81
N GLU A 345 -10.48 -29.13 -6.54
CA GLU A 345 -10.31 -30.53 -6.15
C GLU A 345 -11.33 -31.47 -6.80
N ASP A 346 -12.61 -31.09 -6.80
CA ASP A 346 -13.66 -31.91 -7.42
C ASP A 346 -13.43 -32.10 -8.93
N LEU A 347 -12.90 -31.08 -9.61
CA LEU A 347 -12.62 -31.12 -11.06
C LEU A 347 -11.30 -31.81 -11.41
N HIS A 348 -10.35 -31.84 -10.48
CA HIS A 348 -9.01 -32.40 -10.68
C HIS A 348 -8.64 -33.37 -9.54
N PRO A 349 -9.37 -34.49 -9.36
CA PRO A 349 -9.17 -35.41 -8.24
C PRO A 349 -7.80 -36.10 -8.27
N ASP A 350 -7.17 -36.18 -9.44
CA ASP A 350 -5.89 -36.85 -9.66
C ASP A 350 -4.67 -35.92 -9.41
N GLU A 351 -4.88 -34.63 -9.17
CA GLU A 351 -3.81 -33.68 -8.87
C GLU A 351 -3.35 -33.84 -7.41
N ALA A 352 -2.12 -34.31 -7.20
CA ALA A 352 -1.58 -34.52 -5.86
C ALA A 352 -1.51 -33.20 -5.07
N SER A 353 -2.08 -33.18 -3.85
CA SER A 353 -2.27 -31.97 -3.03
C SER A 353 -1.01 -31.14 -2.74
N GLY A 354 0.19 -31.75 -2.84
CA GLY A 354 1.47 -31.06 -2.67
C GLY A 354 1.93 -30.23 -3.86
N PHE A 355 1.31 -30.39 -5.03
CA PHE A 355 1.65 -29.68 -6.27
C PHE A 355 0.60 -28.66 -6.72
N CYS A 356 -0.55 -28.60 -6.04
CA CYS A 356 -1.61 -27.67 -6.36
C CYS A 356 -1.13 -26.22 -6.22
N ARG A 357 -1.36 -25.42 -7.26
CA ARG A 357 -1.07 -23.99 -7.26
C ARG A 357 -1.87 -23.27 -6.15
N PRO A 358 -1.35 -22.16 -5.61
CA PRO A 358 -2.06 -21.41 -4.58
C PRO A 358 -3.34 -20.76 -5.12
N PHE A 359 -4.26 -20.45 -4.21
CA PHE A 359 -5.35 -19.52 -4.49
C PHE A 359 -4.81 -18.10 -4.52
N ILE A 360 -5.18 -17.33 -5.53
CA ILE A 360 -4.94 -15.88 -5.55
C ILE A 360 -6.27 -15.18 -5.70
N GLY A 361 -6.64 -14.39 -4.70
CA GLY A 361 -7.83 -13.54 -4.75
C GLY A 361 -7.45 -12.08 -4.97
N SER A 362 -7.87 -11.48 -6.08
CA SER A 362 -7.77 -10.01 -6.24
C SER A 362 -8.90 -9.33 -5.45
N PHE A 363 -8.75 -8.07 -5.08
CA PHE A 363 -9.84 -7.33 -4.45
C PHE A 363 -9.73 -5.82 -4.67
N PRO A 364 -10.86 -5.12 -4.80
CA PRO A 364 -10.86 -3.68 -4.79
C PRO A 364 -10.53 -3.14 -3.39
N ILE A 365 -9.70 -2.09 -3.33
CA ILE A 365 -9.36 -1.35 -2.13
C ILE A 365 -10.28 -0.13 -2.05
N ASN A 366 -10.90 0.10 -0.89
CA ASN A 366 -11.55 1.38 -0.60
C ASN A 366 -10.45 2.42 -0.35
N PRO A 367 -10.28 3.44 -1.21
CA PRO A 367 -9.16 4.36 -1.07
C PRO A 367 -9.47 5.51 -0.11
N ARG A 368 -10.74 5.68 0.33
CA ARG A 368 -11.16 6.78 1.24
C ARG A 368 -10.26 6.94 2.48
N PRO A 369 -9.86 5.87 3.20
CA PRO A 369 -9.01 6.00 4.38
C PRO A 369 -7.57 6.45 4.10
N PHE A 370 -7.15 6.49 2.84
CA PHE A 370 -5.80 6.91 2.46
C PHE A 370 -5.72 8.42 2.20
N PHE A 371 -6.86 9.09 2.02
CA PHE A 371 -6.91 10.52 1.77
C PHE A 371 -6.96 11.25 3.10
N LYS A 372 -6.02 12.17 3.32
CA LYS A 372 -5.97 13.03 4.52
C LYS A 372 -7.00 14.17 4.39
N HIS A 373 -8.26 13.83 4.15
CA HIS A 373 -9.33 14.79 3.91
C HIS A 373 -10.30 14.83 5.09
N HIS A 374 -10.70 16.03 5.52
CA HIS A 374 -11.50 16.23 6.73
C HIS A 374 -12.99 15.85 6.58
N GLU A 375 -13.48 15.73 5.34
CA GLU A 375 -14.81 15.24 5.01
C GLU A 375 -14.73 14.00 4.12
N ALA A 376 -15.60 13.01 4.34
CA ALA A 376 -15.63 11.83 3.49
C ALA A 376 -16.16 12.20 2.09
N PRO A 377 -15.40 11.95 1.01
CA PRO A 377 -15.85 12.28 -0.34
C PRO A 377 -17.14 11.52 -0.70
N ASN A 378 -18.08 12.22 -1.32
CA ASN A 378 -19.42 11.73 -1.69
C ASN A 378 -19.34 10.51 -2.65
N SER A 379 -18.42 10.57 -3.62
CA SER A 379 -18.12 9.45 -4.52
C SER A 379 -16.62 9.30 -4.70
N MET A 380 -16.16 8.05 -4.63
CA MET A 380 -14.78 7.64 -4.92
C MET A 380 -14.79 6.26 -5.54
N MET A 381 -13.85 6.01 -6.46
CA MET A 381 -13.77 4.74 -7.15
C MET A 381 -12.77 3.81 -6.46
N LEU A 382 -12.88 2.52 -6.73
CA LEU A 382 -12.04 1.52 -6.08
C LEU A 382 -10.59 1.61 -6.60
N ALA A 383 -9.64 1.55 -5.67
CA ALA A 383 -8.25 1.22 -6.00
C ALA A 383 -8.12 -0.31 -6.17
N PHE A 384 -7.02 -0.80 -6.74
CA PHE A 384 -6.85 -2.22 -7.02
C PHE A 384 -5.66 -2.78 -6.25
N SER A 385 -5.86 -3.92 -5.58
CA SER A 385 -4.77 -4.64 -4.93
C SER A 385 -4.04 -5.56 -5.91
N ASP A 386 -2.80 -5.89 -5.58
CA ASP A 386 -2.06 -6.95 -6.25
C ASP A 386 -2.66 -8.34 -5.97
N GLY A 387 -3.50 -8.49 -4.94
CA GLY A 387 -4.15 -9.72 -4.54
C GLY A 387 -3.60 -10.35 -3.25
N VAL A 388 -4.32 -11.34 -2.72
CA VAL A 388 -3.93 -12.15 -1.55
C VAL A 388 -3.60 -13.56 -2.02
N VAL A 389 -2.41 -14.03 -1.68
CA VAL A 389 -1.96 -15.40 -1.99
C VAL A 389 -2.20 -16.29 -0.79
N LEU A 390 -2.97 -17.36 -0.99
CA LEU A 390 -3.28 -18.37 0.02
C LEU A 390 -2.83 -19.75 -0.45
N PRO A 391 -2.12 -20.52 0.39
CA PRO A 391 -1.72 -21.88 0.03
C PRO A 391 -2.95 -22.75 -0.20
N PHE A 392 -2.83 -23.70 -1.13
CA PHE A 392 -3.88 -24.68 -1.35
C PHE A 392 -3.97 -25.63 -0.14
N LEU A 393 -5.14 -25.75 0.49
CA LEU A 393 -5.37 -26.67 1.61
C LEU A 393 -6.49 -27.65 1.29
N SER A 394 -6.14 -28.94 1.25
CA SER A 394 -7.05 -29.99 0.79
C SER A 394 -8.33 -30.10 1.64
N SER A 395 -9.46 -30.43 1.02
CA SER A 395 -10.72 -30.75 1.72
C SER A 395 -10.66 -31.94 2.66
N SER A 396 -9.64 -32.80 2.55
CA SER A 396 -9.36 -33.89 3.50
C SER A 396 -8.98 -33.42 4.92
N LEU A 397 -8.54 -32.16 5.07
CA LEU A 397 -8.20 -31.59 6.38
C LEU A 397 -9.43 -30.97 7.07
N ASP A 398 -9.41 -30.95 8.40
CA ASP A 398 -10.47 -30.35 9.22
C ASP A 398 -10.78 -28.89 8.82
N VAL A 399 -12.06 -28.59 8.62
CA VAL A 399 -12.56 -27.31 8.09
C VAL A 399 -12.15 -26.14 8.98
N GLU A 400 -12.30 -26.28 10.30
CA GLU A 400 -11.99 -25.20 11.24
C GLU A 400 -10.49 -24.90 11.24
N THR A 401 -9.67 -25.94 11.24
CA THR A 401 -8.20 -25.83 11.18
C THR A 401 -7.74 -25.16 9.90
N ARG A 402 -8.25 -25.59 8.73
CA ARG A 402 -7.96 -24.93 7.44
C ARG A 402 -8.34 -23.46 7.46
N PHE A 403 -9.55 -23.15 7.93
CA PHE A 403 -10.03 -21.79 8.04
C PHE A 403 -9.10 -20.93 8.90
N LYS A 404 -8.76 -21.38 10.10
CA LYS A 404 -7.91 -20.65 11.06
C LYS A 404 -6.49 -20.40 10.53
N LEU A 405 -5.92 -21.32 9.75
CA LEU A 405 -4.62 -21.13 9.10
C LEU A 405 -4.71 -20.08 7.98
N LEU A 406 -5.66 -20.24 7.07
CA LEU A 406 -5.84 -19.33 5.93
C LEU A 406 -6.21 -17.92 6.36
N VAL A 407 -7.08 -17.77 7.38
CA VAL A 407 -7.59 -16.45 7.80
C VAL A 407 -6.51 -15.58 8.43
N ARG A 408 -5.55 -16.17 9.15
CA ARG A 408 -4.40 -15.44 9.70
C ARG A 408 -3.49 -14.90 8.60
N GLN A 409 -3.27 -15.69 7.54
CA GLN A 409 -2.48 -15.28 6.39
C GLN A 409 -3.21 -14.21 5.56
N ALA A 410 -4.50 -14.41 5.28
CA ALA A 410 -5.33 -13.42 4.61
C ALA A 410 -5.37 -12.11 5.39
N HIS A 411 -5.61 -12.16 6.71
CA HIS A 411 -5.66 -10.98 7.56
C HIS A 411 -4.35 -10.18 7.55
N ARG A 412 -3.19 -10.87 7.62
CA ARG A 412 -1.88 -10.20 7.56
C ARG A 412 -1.65 -9.47 6.24
N GLN A 413 -2.02 -10.10 5.11
CA GLN A 413 -1.87 -9.49 3.79
C GLN A 413 -2.88 -8.34 3.58
N LEU A 414 -4.13 -8.52 4.01
CA LEU A 414 -5.18 -7.48 3.94
C LEU A 414 -4.90 -6.29 4.85
N ALA A 415 -4.22 -6.49 5.99
CA ALA A 415 -3.88 -5.42 6.93
C ALA A 415 -3.00 -4.32 6.31
N LEU A 416 -2.22 -4.63 5.27
CA LEU A 416 -1.45 -3.62 4.52
C LEU A 416 -2.35 -2.57 3.85
N TYR A 417 -3.60 -2.93 3.54
CA TYR A 417 -4.57 -2.11 2.83
C TYR A 417 -5.68 -1.58 3.75
N GLN A 418 -5.80 -2.08 4.98
CA GLN A 418 -6.84 -1.68 5.95
C GLN A 418 -6.32 -0.64 6.94
N LYS A 419 -5.92 0.52 6.44
CA LYS A 419 -5.44 1.59 7.31
C LYS A 419 -6.61 2.45 7.74
N ARG A 420 -6.84 2.53 9.06
CA ARG A 420 -7.69 3.56 9.65
C ARG A 420 -6.83 4.80 9.86
N GLU A 421 -7.42 5.98 9.81
CA GLU A 421 -6.78 7.18 10.35
C GLU A 421 -6.36 6.90 11.79
N LYS A 422 -5.05 6.81 12.03
CA LYS A 422 -4.51 6.90 13.38
C LYS A 422 -4.31 8.38 13.65
N ALA A 423 -4.87 8.87 14.75
CA ALA A 423 -4.76 10.25 15.20
C ALA A 423 -3.30 10.74 15.43
N GLU A 424 -2.30 9.87 15.29
CA GLU A 424 -0.89 10.14 15.59
C GLU A 424 0.07 10.03 14.38
N GLU A 425 -0.39 9.91 13.13
CA GLU A 425 0.53 9.99 11.97
C GLU A 425 0.84 11.45 11.57
N SER A 426 1.35 12.24 12.52
CA SER A 426 2.08 13.47 12.25
C SER A 426 3.47 13.21 11.64
N ASN A 427 3.92 11.95 11.64
CA ASN A 427 5.20 11.56 11.05
C ASN A 427 5.06 11.24 9.54
N SER A 428 5.30 12.24 8.71
CA SER A 428 5.28 12.15 7.23
C SER A 428 6.16 11.03 6.67
N LEU A 429 7.25 10.67 7.35
CA LEU A 429 8.14 9.58 6.97
C LEU A 429 7.48 8.20 7.13
N ALA A 430 6.66 7.98 8.15
CA ALA A 430 5.95 6.70 8.35
C ALA A 430 4.85 6.50 7.30
N TYR A 431 4.12 7.57 6.97
CA TYR A 431 3.07 7.56 5.95
C TYR A 431 3.62 7.30 4.54
N MET A 432 4.85 7.76 4.25
CA MET A 432 5.54 7.57 2.97
C MET A 432 6.53 6.40 2.96
N GLY A 433 6.70 5.69 4.08
CA GLY A 433 7.63 4.57 4.21
C GLY A 433 7.24 3.34 3.37
N SER A 434 8.07 2.29 3.41
CA SER A 434 7.88 1.06 2.62
C SER A 434 6.54 0.36 2.84
N ARG A 435 5.96 0.53 4.03
CA ARG A 435 4.62 0.05 4.40
C ARG A 435 3.64 1.20 4.66
N GLY A 436 3.95 2.42 4.20
CA GLY A 436 3.16 3.65 4.38
C GLY A 436 1.95 3.74 3.45
N ALA A 437 0.95 4.55 3.80
CA ALA A 437 -0.30 4.65 3.02
C ALA A 437 -0.08 5.42 1.71
N GLY A 438 0.78 6.45 1.73
CA GLY A 438 1.05 7.28 0.56
C GLY A 438 1.70 6.52 -0.60
N ARG A 439 2.53 5.50 -0.30
CA ARG A 439 3.15 4.66 -1.32
C ARG A 439 2.13 3.77 -2.05
N VAL A 440 1.11 3.27 -1.35
CA VAL A 440 0.03 2.45 -1.96
C VAL A 440 -0.76 3.28 -2.98
N ILE A 441 -1.04 4.56 -2.66
CA ILE A 441 -1.73 5.48 -3.57
C ILE A 441 -0.88 5.82 -4.80
N ALA A 442 0.41 6.12 -4.61
CA ALA A 442 1.34 6.37 -5.72
C ALA A 442 1.43 5.16 -6.68
N MET A 443 1.51 3.94 -6.14
CA MET A 443 1.49 2.70 -6.95
C MET A 443 0.15 2.52 -7.69
N ASN A 444 -0.96 2.81 -7.01
CA ASN A 444 -2.29 2.71 -7.62
C ASN A 444 -2.50 3.72 -8.74
N TYR A 445 -1.96 4.93 -8.59
CA TYR A 445 -2.01 5.97 -9.61
C TYR A 445 -1.33 5.52 -10.91
N ILE A 446 -0.08 5.08 -10.83
CA ILE A 446 0.65 4.56 -12.00
C ILE A 446 -0.07 3.33 -12.59
N GLY A 447 -0.54 2.41 -11.73
CA GLY A 447 -1.29 1.25 -12.16
C GLY A 447 -2.63 1.60 -12.84
N ALA A 448 -3.29 2.68 -12.43
CA ALA A 448 -4.53 3.15 -13.06
C ALA A 448 -4.26 3.70 -14.46
N MET A 449 -3.17 4.44 -14.66
CA MET A 449 -2.74 4.91 -15.98
C MET A 449 -2.44 3.75 -16.94
N GLU A 450 -1.72 2.74 -16.46
CA GLU A 450 -1.41 1.56 -17.28
C GLU A 450 -2.66 0.71 -17.60
N ARG A 451 -3.58 0.55 -16.62
CA ARG A 451 -4.85 -0.15 -16.82
C ARG A 451 -5.81 0.60 -17.74
N LEU A 452 -5.78 1.94 -17.76
CA LEU A 452 -6.62 2.72 -18.68
C LEU A 452 -6.35 2.31 -20.13
N ARG A 453 -5.08 2.10 -20.49
CA ARG A 453 -4.69 1.63 -21.83
C ARG A 453 -5.27 0.26 -22.16
N SER A 454 -5.29 -0.69 -21.21
CA SER A 454 -5.86 -2.03 -21.46
C SER A 454 -7.37 -2.01 -21.62
N LYS A 455 -8.05 -0.97 -21.10
CA LYS A 455 -9.49 -0.74 -21.26
C LYS A 455 -9.87 0.00 -22.53
N LEU A 456 -8.94 0.46 -23.35
CA LEU A 456 -9.28 1.07 -24.64
C LEU A 456 -9.31 -0.01 -25.74
N PRO A 457 -10.20 0.15 -26.76
CA PRO A 457 -10.10 -0.60 -28.01
C PRO A 457 -8.69 -0.50 -28.59
N GLU A 458 -8.23 -1.56 -29.26
CA GLU A 458 -6.84 -1.69 -29.74
C GLU A 458 -6.38 -0.48 -30.56
N GLU A 459 -7.23 0.01 -31.45
CA GLU A 459 -7.03 1.20 -32.30
C GLU A 459 -6.80 2.49 -31.48
N LEU A 460 -7.41 2.59 -30.30
CA LEU A 460 -7.33 3.76 -29.44
C LEU A 460 -6.22 3.67 -28.39
N ARG A 461 -5.56 2.51 -28.23
CA ARG A 461 -4.48 2.33 -27.24
C ARG A 461 -3.25 3.21 -27.49
N HIS A 462 -3.08 3.68 -28.73
CA HIS A 462 -2.00 4.59 -29.14
C HIS A 462 -2.38 6.07 -29.02
N SER A 463 -3.64 6.39 -28.76
CA SER A 463 -4.14 7.77 -28.65
C SER A 463 -3.83 8.45 -27.32
N LEU A 464 -3.52 7.66 -26.28
CA LEU A 464 -2.97 8.16 -25.03
C LEU A 464 -1.50 8.51 -25.28
N GLY A 465 -1.18 9.79 -25.49
CA GLY A 465 0.16 10.28 -25.87
C GLY A 465 1.30 9.98 -24.88
N HIS A 466 1.08 9.20 -23.82
CA HIS A 466 2.10 8.77 -22.88
C HIS A 466 2.47 7.30 -23.11
N HIS A 467 3.77 7.05 -23.29
CA HIS A 467 4.36 5.76 -22.95
C HIS A 467 4.09 5.48 -21.45
N SER A 468 3.99 4.21 -21.04
CA SER A 468 3.81 3.87 -19.62
C SER A 468 4.77 4.69 -18.76
N PRO A 469 4.35 5.23 -17.59
CA PRO A 469 5.25 5.93 -16.68
C PRO A 469 6.53 5.13 -16.35
N GLN A 470 6.53 3.81 -16.52
CA GLN A 470 7.72 2.96 -16.36
C GLN A 470 8.83 3.19 -17.40
N GLY A 471 8.53 3.68 -18.60
CA GLY A 471 9.52 3.74 -19.68
C GLY A 471 10.19 2.38 -19.92
N ASP A 472 11.53 2.36 -19.93
CA ASP A 472 12.35 1.15 -20.10
C ASP A 472 12.32 0.21 -18.88
N LEU A 473 11.90 0.69 -17.71
CA LEU A 473 11.80 -0.09 -16.48
C LEU A 473 10.48 -0.87 -16.42
N ALA A 474 10.18 -1.73 -17.40
CA ALA A 474 8.90 -2.44 -17.47
C ALA A 474 8.51 -3.09 -16.14
N ALA A 475 7.30 -2.84 -15.65
CA ALA A 475 6.85 -3.39 -14.36
C ALA A 475 6.77 -4.93 -14.43
N ALA A 476 7.21 -5.60 -13.36
CA ALA A 476 7.14 -7.05 -13.26
C ALA A 476 5.69 -7.54 -13.35
N GLN A 477 5.43 -8.46 -14.28
CA GLN A 477 4.10 -9.01 -14.52
C GLN A 477 3.88 -10.27 -13.68
N ASN A 478 2.69 -10.42 -13.11
CA ASN A 478 2.32 -11.64 -12.39
C ASN A 478 2.24 -12.84 -13.34
N GLY A 479 2.63 -14.03 -12.87
CA GLY A 479 2.71 -15.23 -13.69
C GLY A 479 1.35 -15.78 -14.18
N SER A 480 0.24 -15.33 -13.60
CA SER A 480 -1.12 -15.65 -14.06
C SER A 480 -2.14 -14.61 -13.59
N MET A 481 -3.36 -14.69 -14.13
CA MET A 481 -4.52 -14.03 -13.53
C MET A 481 -4.83 -14.59 -12.14
N ALA A 482 -5.51 -13.79 -11.31
CA ALA A 482 -6.07 -14.25 -10.05
C ALA A 482 -7.15 -15.32 -10.30
N THR A 483 -7.32 -16.25 -9.35
CA THR A 483 -8.38 -17.26 -9.39
C THR A 483 -9.76 -16.60 -9.42
N CYS A 484 -9.99 -15.58 -8.59
CA CYS A 484 -11.18 -14.73 -8.64
C CYS A 484 -10.91 -13.39 -7.95
N GLY A 485 -11.72 -12.38 -8.22
CA GLY A 485 -11.80 -11.19 -7.39
C GLY A 485 -12.81 -11.38 -6.26
N VAL A 486 -12.49 -10.92 -5.06
CA VAL A 486 -13.37 -10.98 -3.88
C VAL A 486 -13.57 -9.56 -3.37
N SER A 487 -14.78 -9.01 -3.54
CA SER A 487 -15.12 -7.68 -3.04
C SER A 487 -15.91 -7.82 -1.74
N SER A 488 -15.51 -7.14 -0.68
CA SER A 488 -16.26 -7.10 0.59
C SER A 488 -16.66 -5.67 0.91
N VAL A 489 -17.96 -5.39 0.87
CA VAL A 489 -18.54 -4.07 1.18
C VAL A 489 -18.81 -3.87 2.69
N GLY A 490 -18.53 -4.88 3.52
CA GLY A 490 -18.68 -4.80 4.97
C GLY A 490 -20.13 -4.95 5.44
N ARG A 491 -20.44 -4.45 6.64
CA ARG A 491 -21.82 -4.42 7.16
C ARG A 491 -22.58 -3.33 6.43
N SER A 492 -23.63 -3.71 5.73
CA SER A 492 -24.53 -2.77 5.08
C SER A 492 -25.16 -1.85 6.13
N GLY A 493 -25.32 -0.56 5.82
CA GLY A 493 -25.83 0.45 6.76
C GLY A 493 -27.33 0.31 7.06
N TRP A 494 -28.00 -0.66 6.44
CA TRP A 494 -29.43 -0.93 6.56
C TRP A 494 -29.77 -1.59 7.88
N ARG A 495 -30.91 -1.21 8.45
CA ARG A 495 -31.58 -1.96 9.52
C ARG A 495 -33.01 -2.19 9.08
N GLN A 496 -33.42 -3.45 9.01
CA GLN A 496 -34.85 -3.75 8.92
C GLN A 496 -35.52 -3.24 10.19
N GLY A 497 -36.67 -2.59 10.06
CA GLY A 497 -37.39 -1.94 11.15
C GLY A 497 -36.84 -0.55 11.50
N GLU A 498 -36.12 0.13 10.61
CA GLU A 498 -35.83 1.57 10.78
C GLU A 498 -37.14 2.38 10.71
N PHE A 499 -38.07 1.95 9.85
CA PHE A 499 -39.41 2.52 9.74
C PHE A 499 -40.48 1.47 10.08
N ASP A 500 -41.47 1.86 10.91
CA ASP A 500 -42.54 0.96 11.33
C ASP A 500 -43.65 0.88 10.27
N VAL A 501 -43.61 -0.17 9.45
CA VAL A 501 -44.62 -0.43 8.41
C VAL A 501 -45.94 -0.93 9.01
N ASN A 502 -45.93 -1.48 10.23
CA ASN A 502 -47.13 -2.01 10.88
C ASN A 502 -47.91 -0.93 11.64
N GLY A 503 -47.26 0.19 11.97
CA GLY A 503 -47.86 1.32 12.67
C GLY A 503 -48.95 2.07 11.87
N ASP A 504 -49.49 3.11 12.52
CA ASP A 504 -50.48 4.01 11.93
C ASP A 504 -49.83 4.91 10.87
N LEU A 505 -50.53 5.07 9.74
CA LEU A 505 -50.11 5.99 8.69
C LEU A 505 -50.38 7.43 9.11
N ARG A 506 -49.55 8.36 8.63
CA ARG A 506 -49.89 9.80 8.68
C ARG A 506 -51.08 10.09 7.76
N GLU A 507 -51.63 11.29 7.86
CA GLU A 507 -52.77 11.72 7.06
C GLU A 507 -52.37 12.33 5.71
N GLY A 508 -53.33 12.36 4.78
CA GLY A 508 -53.19 13.05 3.49
C GLY A 508 -52.08 12.50 2.59
N GLU A 509 -51.29 13.39 2.00
CA GLU A 509 -50.22 13.04 1.05
C GLU A 509 -49.01 12.38 1.71
N ASP A 510 -48.96 12.37 3.04
CA ASP A 510 -47.93 11.74 3.85
C ASP A 510 -48.33 10.37 4.40
N ALA A 511 -49.49 9.84 4.00
CA ALA A 511 -49.96 8.49 4.30
C ALA A 511 -49.13 7.41 3.59
N PHE A 512 -47.83 7.34 3.89
CA PHE A 512 -46.83 6.48 3.27
C PHE A 512 -45.72 6.14 4.26
N VAL A 513 -45.35 4.87 4.34
CA VAL A 513 -44.16 4.38 5.03
C VAL A 513 -43.50 3.28 4.21
N ALA A 514 -42.17 3.29 4.13
CA ALA A 514 -41.38 2.28 3.43
C ALA A 514 -40.17 1.86 4.26
N ASP A 515 -40.03 0.56 4.49
CA ASP A 515 -38.89 -0.01 5.20
C ASP A 515 -38.11 -0.99 4.31
N TYR A 516 -36.80 -1.05 4.54
CA TYR A 516 -35.91 -1.90 3.76
C TYR A 516 -36.21 -3.38 4.01
N ARG A 517 -36.30 -4.19 2.94
CA ARG A 517 -36.40 -5.66 3.04
C ARG A 517 -35.17 -6.35 2.49
N PHE A 518 -34.80 -6.03 1.25
CA PHE A 518 -33.77 -6.78 0.53
C PHE A 518 -33.06 -5.91 -0.49
N SER A 519 -31.78 -6.19 -0.75
CA SER A 519 -31.06 -5.62 -1.89
C SER A 519 -30.05 -6.60 -2.48
N LYS A 520 -29.75 -6.41 -3.76
CA LYS A 520 -28.66 -7.08 -4.47
C LYS A 520 -28.01 -6.09 -5.44
N GLN A 521 -26.68 -6.10 -5.52
CA GLN A 521 -25.91 -5.23 -6.41
C GLN A 521 -24.97 -6.06 -7.28
N ASN A 522 -24.89 -5.77 -8.58
CA ASN A 522 -23.95 -6.44 -9.48
C ASN A 522 -23.41 -5.50 -10.55
N VAL A 523 -22.36 -5.93 -11.23
CA VAL A 523 -21.89 -5.36 -12.51
C VAL A 523 -21.90 -6.49 -13.55
N ARG A 524 -21.75 -6.21 -14.85
CA ARG A 524 -21.75 -7.29 -15.87
C ARG A 524 -20.48 -8.16 -15.79
N ALA A 525 -20.54 -9.36 -16.38
CA ALA A 525 -19.40 -10.27 -16.50
C ALA A 525 -18.32 -9.72 -17.45
N ARG A 526 -17.06 -10.08 -17.20
CA ARG A 526 -15.93 -9.71 -18.07
C ARG A 526 -15.06 -10.93 -18.33
N ASP A 527 -14.49 -11.01 -19.51
CA ASP A 527 -13.59 -12.11 -19.83
C ASP A 527 -12.32 -12.04 -18.96
N GLY A 528 -11.89 -13.19 -18.45
CA GLY A 528 -10.76 -13.32 -17.54
C GLY A 528 -11.00 -12.81 -16.10
N GLU A 529 -12.15 -12.20 -15.77
CA GLU A 529 -12.47 -11.76 -14.42
C GLU A 529 -13.71 -12.47 -13.86
N PHE A 530 -13.58 -13.06 -12.66
CA PHE A 530 -14.70 -13.59 -11.92
C PHE A 530 -14.77 -12.92 -10.56
N LEU A 531 -15.83 -12.15 -10.29
CA LEU A 531 -15.98 -11.44 -9.02
C LEU A 531 -17.01 -12.13 -8.13
N VAL A 532 -16.64 -12.28 -6.87
CA VAL A 532 -17.52 -12.66 -5.76
C VAL A 532 -17.71 -11.44 -4.87
N GLY A 533 -18.90 -10.86 -4.88
CA GLY A 533 -19.27 -9.77 -3.97
C GLY A 533 -19.81 -10.37 -2.67
N VAL A 534 -19.27 -9.94 -1.54
CA VAL A 534 -19.70 -10.37 -0.20
C VAL A 534 -20.16 -9.16 0.60
N TRP A 535 -21.32 -9.27 1.23
CA TRP A 535 -21.89 -8.25 2.11
C TRP A 535 -22.56 -8.90 3.32
N GLY A 536 -22.78 -8.11 4.36
CA GLY A 536 -23.50 -8.57 5.54
C GLY A 536 -24.62 -7.61 5.96
N ASP A 537 -25.65 -8.17 6.55
CA ASP A 537 -26.74 -7.47 7.22
C ASP A 537 -26.98 -8.08 8.63
N ASP A 538 -28.09 -7.74 9.28
CA ASP A 538 -28.44 -8.28 10.59
C ASP A 538 -28.85 -9.77 10.55
N ASP A 539 -29.21 -10.29 9.37
CA ASP A 539 -29.64 -11.67 9.16
C ASP A 539 -28.48 -12.62 8.86
N GLY A 540 -27.39 -12.12 8.27
CA GLY A 540 -26.20 -12.93 7.98
C GLY A 540 -25.27 -12.32 6.95
N ILE A 541 -24.45 -13.18 6.36
CA ILE A 541 -23.54 -12.83 5.26
C ILE A 541 -24.11 -13.39 3.97
N ALA A 542 -24.17 -12.57 2.92
CA ALA A 542 -24.56 -12.99 1.59
C ALA A 542 -23.41 -12.80 0.62
N ALA A 543 -23.35 -13.66 -0.38
CA ALA A 543 -22.42 -13.57 -1.49
C ALA A 543 -23.17 -13.64 -2.82
N ASN A 544 -22.70 -12.89 -3.81
CA ASN A 544 -23.12 -13.04 -5.20
C ASN A 544 -21.91 -13.36 -6.08
N CYS A 545 -22.17 -14.13 -7.12
CA CYS A 545 -21.20 -14.39 -8.16
C CYS A 545 -21.87 -14.29 -9.54
N ARG A 546 -21.04 -14.14 -10.56
CA ARG A 546 -21.48 -13.89 -11.94
C ARG A 546 -20.91 -14.94 -12.87
N ARG A 547 -21.72 -15.36 -13.84
CA ARG A 547 -21.33 -16.34 -14.87
C ARG A 547 -21.89 -15.99 -16.23
N ASP A 548 -21.37 -16.63 -17.26
CA ASP A 548 -21.71 -16.42 -18.67
C ASP A 548 -22.65 -17.49 -19.27
N ASN A 549 -23.12 -18.49 -18.50
CA ASN A 549 -24.03 -19.53 -18.99
C ASN A 549 -25.14 -19.95 -17.99
N VAL A 550 -26.16 -20.68 -18.48
CA VAL A 550 -27.41 -21.07 -17.79
C VAL A 550 -27.38 -22.46 -17.12
N MET A 551 -26.53 -23.43 -17.48
CA MET A 551 -26.63 -24.80 -16.95
C MET A 551 -25.92 -25.06 -15.60
N GLU A 552 -26.64 -25.76 -14.70
CA GLU A 552 -26.24 -26.59 -13.54
C GLU A 552 -25.11 -26.16 -12.57
N ILE A 553 -25.21 -24.96 -11.97
CA ILE A 553 -24.52 -24.65 -10.68
C ILE A 553 -25.52 -24.18 -9.61
N SER A 554 -26.81 -24.22 -9.90
CA SER A 554 -27.90 -23.95 -8.95
C SER A 554 -27.85 -24.82 -7.69
N ILE A 555 -27.01 -25.86 -7.66
CA ILE A 555 -26.91 -26.86 -6.59
C ILE A 555 -25.55 -26.81 -5.85
N ILE A 556 -24.46 -26.29 -6.42
CA ILE A 556 -23.10 -26.49 -5.88
C ILE A 556 -22.62 -25.34 -4.97
N LEU A 557 -22.81 -24.07 -5.36
CA LEU A 557 -22.34 -22.94 -4.53
C LEU A 557 -23.12 -22.78 -3.22
N PRO A 558 -24.47 -22.86 -3.21
CA PRO A 558 -25.26 -22.81 -1.97
C PRO A 558 -24.97 -24.00 -1.03
N SER A 559 -24.78 -25.22 -1.57
CA SER A 559 -24.50 -26.42 -0.77
C SER A 559 -23.06 -26.49 -0.25
N LYS A 560 -22.09 -25.88 -0.94
CA LYS A 560 -20.70 -25.77 -0.45
C LYS A 560 -20.47 -24.56 0.46
N MET A 561 -21.24 -23.47 0.37
CA MET A 561 -21.19 -22.40 1.40
C MET A 561 -21.70 -22.87 2.77
N SER A 562 -22.42 -24.00 2.85
CA SER A 562 -22.76 -24.70 4.10
C SER A 562 -21.64 -25.58 4.69
N ILE A 563 -20.38 -25.43 4.27
CA ILE A 563 -19.20 -26.04 4.94
C ILE A 563 -19.14 -25.71 6.46
N ILE A 564 -19.96 -24.77 6.93
CA ILE A 564 -20.11 -24.36 8.32
C ILE A 564 -21.26 -25.11 9.05
N THR A 565 -21.65 -26.34 8.68
CA THR A 565 -22.71 -27.11 9.39
C THR A 565 -22.30 -28.54 9.75
N SER A 566 -21.44 -28.71 10.76
CA SER A 566 -21.23 -29.99 11.44
C SER A 566 -21.27 -29.76 12.96
N PRO A 567 -21.89 -30.65 13.76
CA PRO A 567 -21.98 -30.50 15.21
C PRO A 567 -20.65 -30.91 15.90
N PRO A 568 -20.36 -30.40 17.11
CA PRO A 568 -19.19 -30.79 17.88
C PRO A 568 -19.44 -32.15 18.56
N ILE A 569 -18.50 -33.08 18.41
CA ILE A 569 -18.46 -34.29 19.23
C ILE A 569 -17.59 -34.00 20.46
N THR A 570 -18.19 -34.14 21.64
CA THR A 570 -17.54 -33.93 22.94
C THR A 570 -17.49 -35.25 23.72
N ILE A 571 -16.26 -35.76 23.87
CA ILE A 571 -15.58 -36.35 25.06
C ILE A 571 -16.22 -37.54 25.81
N GLN A 572 -15.48 -38.65 25.91
CA GLN A 572 -15.06 -39.38 27.14
C GLN A 572 -14.31 -40.67 26.74
N GLY A 573 -13.27 -41.17 27.41
CA GLY A 573 -12.65 -40.80 28.66
C GLY A 573 -11.28 -41.49 28.80
N CYS A 574 -10.47 -40.95 29.69
CA CYS A 574 -9.09 -41.32 29.97
C CYS A 574 -8.95 -42.67 30.66
N ILE A 575 -8.21 -43.60 30.07
CA ILE A 575 -7.26 -44.49 30.77
C ILE A 575 -6.12 -44.74 29.78
N ILE A 576 -4.88 -44.41 30.16
CA ILE A 576 -3.55 -44.86 29.68
C ILE A 576 -2.56 -43.70 29.94
N LEU A 577 -2.39 -43.28 31.21
CA LEU A 577 -1.49 -42.19 31.58
C LEU A 577 -0.07 -42.67 31.98
N LEU A 578 0.23 -43.97 31.90
CA LEU A 578 1.56 -44.50 32.25
C LEU A 578 2.39 -45.00 31.04
N GLY A 579 1.76 -45.28 29.90
CA GLY A 579 2.45 -45.50 28.61
C GLY A 579 2.86 -44.19 27.91
N ILE A 580 2.19 -43.08 28.27
CA ILE A 580 2.37 -41.76 27.67
C ILE A 580 3.74 -41.15 27.99
N ILE A 581 4.37 -41.44 29.13
CA ILE A 581 5.66 -40.83 29.49
C ILE A 581 6.82 -41.45 28.68
N GLY A 582 6.80 -42.76 28.43
CA GLY A 582 7.78 -43.44 27.56
C GLY A 582 7.57 -43.12 26.07
N CYS A 583 6.31 -43.04 25.63
CA CYS A 583 5.98 -42.61 24.26
C CYS A 583 6.26 -41.11 24.05
N LEU A 584 6.06 -40.24 25.04
CA LEU A 584 6.42 -38.81 24.93
C LEU A 584 7.92 -38.60 24.91
N ALA A 585 8.75 -39.44 25.54
CA ALA A 585 10.21 -39.35 25.40
C ALA A 585 10.68 -39.77 24.00
N LEU A 586 10.07 -40.79 23.41
CA LEU A 586 10.36 -41.23 22.03
C LEU A 586 9.77 -40.26 20.99
N ILE A 587 8.55 -39.75 21.22
CA ILE A 587 7.90 -38.72 20.40
C ILE A 587 8.65 -37.40 20.53
N ARG A 588 9.18 -37.02 21.68
CA ARG A 588 10.02 -35.81 21.82
C ARG A 588 11.36 -35.97 21.09
N ARG A 589 11.99 -37.15 21.13
CA ARG A 589 13.18 -37.43 20.31
C ARG A 589 12.87 -37.47 18.80
N LEU A 590 11.74 -38.04 18.41
CA LEU A 590 11.29 -38.08 17.01
C LEU A 590 10.74 -36.74 16.55
N GLN A 591 10.20 -35.89 17.44
CA GLN A 591 9.80 -34.50 17.18
C GLN A 591 11.01 -33.58 17.15
N GLU A 592 12.07 -33.81 17.93
CA GLU A 592 13.35 -33.10 17.76
C GLU A 592 14.02 -33.49 16.43
N TYR A 593 13.81 -34.73 15.96
CA TYR A 593 14.22 -35.18 14.63
C TYR A 593 13.29 -34.64 13.52
N LYS A 594 11.97 -34.56 13.73
CA LYS A 594 10.99 -33.98 12.79
C LYS A 594 10.99 -32.45 12.76
N LEU A 595 11.32 -31.78 13.86
CA LEU A 595 11.53 -30.31 13.92
C LEU A 595 12.80 -29.90 13.16
N LYS A 596 13.73 -30.84 12.92
CA LYS A 596 14.80 -30.65 11.93
C LYS A 596 14.34 -30.86 10.47
N VAL A 597 13.17 -31.49 10.26
CA VAL A 597 12.56 -31.78 8.94
C VAL A 597 11.47 -30.75 8.57
N ASP A 598 10.80 -30.13 9.55
CA ASP A 598 9.78 -29.06 9.39
C ASP A 598 10.36 -27.64 9.47
N MET A 599 11.66 -27.46 9.22
CA MET A 599 12.24 -26.14 9.05
C MET A 599 11.93 -25.65 7.64
N LEU A 600 11.50 -24.39 7.50
CA LEU A 600 11.49 -23.72 6.20
C LEU A 600 12.82 -24.00 5.50
N PRO A 601 12.83 -24.27 4.18
CA PRO A 601 14.07 -24.53 3.47
C PRO A 601 15.01 -23.36 3.77
N LEU A 602 16.18 -23.70 4.32
CA LEU A 602 17.18 -22.70 4.64
C LEU A 602 17.56 -21.98 3.35
N PRO A 603 17.91 -20.68 3.41
CA PRO A 603 18.44 -19.96 2.26
C PRO A 603 19.47 -20.80 1.51
N PRO A 604 19.46 -20.74 0.17
CA PRO A 604 20.39 -21.50 -0.65
C PRO A 604 21.83 -21.20 -0.25
N GLN A 605 22.70 -22.20 -0.39
CA GLN A 605 24.10 -22.11 0.01
C GLN A 605 24.99 -22.39 -1.20
N PRO A 606 25.99 -21.55 -1.50
CA PRO A 606 27.00 -21.87 -2.50
C PRO A 606 27.72 -23.17 -2.16
N SER A 607 28.05 -23.97 -3.18
CA SER A 607 28.80 -25.21 -2.99
C SER A 607 30.13 -24.94 -2.29
N GLY A 608 30.47 -25.72 -1.27
CA GLY A 608 31.69 -25.55 -0.50
C GLY A 608 32.18 -26.85 0.12
N SER A 609 33.38 -26.83 0.68
CA SER A 609 34.00 -27.98 1.34
C SER A 609 33.18 -28.48 2.53
N PHE A 610 33.20 -29.79 2.78
CA PHE A 610 32.45 -30.42 3.87
C PHE A 610 32.82 -29.90 5.27
N LEU A 611 34.12 -29.61 5.49
CA LEU A 611 34.66 -29.20 6.80
C LEU A 611 34.68 -27.68 6.99
N ILE A 612 35.14 -26.94 5.97
CA ILE A 612 35.36 -25.48 6.07
C ILE A 612 34.34 -24.65 5.27
N GLY A 613 33.40 -25.29 4.58
CA GLY A 613 32.40 -24.60 3.75
C GLY A 613 33.05 -23.80 2.62
N ASN A 614 32.63 -22.55 2.49
CA ASN A 614 33.10 -21.58 1.50
C ASN A 614 34.27 -20.71 2.01
N MET A 615 34.82 -21.01 3.20
CA MET A 615 35.84 -20.21 3.87
C MET A 615 37.05 -19.90 2.97
N ALA A 616 37.55 -20.86 2.20
CA ALA A 616 38.72 -20.64 1.33
C ALA A 616 38.44 -19.59 0.24
N GLU A 617 37.27 -19.63 -0.38
CA GLU A 617 36.85 -18.64 -1.40
C GLU A 617 36.61 -17.26 -0.79
N VAL A 618 35.98 -17.21 0.39
CA VAL A 618 35.78 -15.96 1.13
C VAL A 618 37.11 -15.33 1.52
N ILE A 619 38.06 -16.11 2.05
CA ILE A 619 39.40 -15.63 2.40
C ILE A 619 40.16 -15.17 1.16
N ALA A 620 40.10 -15.93 0.06
CA ALA A 620 40.76 -15.55 -1.19
C ALA A 620 40.23 -14.23 -1.74
N ALA A 621 38.90 -14.05 -1.77
CA ALA A 621 38.25 -12.81 -2.22
C ALA A 621 38.51 -11.64 -1.27
N SER A 622 38.56 -11.87 0.05
CA SER A 622 38.88 -10.86 1.05
C SER A 622 40.32 -10.36 0.91
N LYS A 623 41.29 -11.26 0.67
CA LYS A 623 42.71 -10.90 0.45
C LYS A 623 42.94 -9.98 -0.74
N ILE A 624 42.07 -10.02 -1.75
CA ILE A 624 42.14 -9.17 -2.94
C ILE A 624 41.10 -8.03 -2.93
N GLY A 625 40.38 -7.82 -1.82
CA GLY A 625 39.38 -6.74 -1.67
C GLY A 625 38.08 -6.92 -2.46
N GLN A 626 37.82 -8.10 -3.03
CA GLN A 626 36.67 -8.38 -3.90
C GLN A 626 35.57 -9.21 -3.24
N GLN A 627 35.56 -9.26 -1.91
CA GLN A 627 34.59 -10.04 -1.14
C GLN A 627 33.14 -9.62 -1.44
N HIS A 628 32.86 -8.32 -1.59
CA HIS A 628 31.54 -7.81 -1.96
C HIS A 628 31.10 -8.25 -3.38
N LEU A 629 32.04 -8.34 -4.33
CA LEU A 629 31.76 -8.84 -5.70
C LEU A 629 31.51 -10.35 -5.70
N LEU A 630 32.23 -11.12 -4.86
CA LEU A 630 31.94 -12.54 -4.66
C LEU A 630 30.50 -12.72 -4.14
N PHE A 631 30.11 -11.96 -3.12
CA PHE A 631 28.76 -12.02 -2.55
C PHE A 631 27.69 -11.51 -3.52
N GLN A 632 27.99 -10.52 -4.36
CA GLN A 632 27.08 -10.08 -5.42
C GLN A 632 26.85 -11.18 -6.45
N ARG A 633 27.91 -11.86 -6.91
CA ARG A 633 27.79 -13.01 -7.82
C ARG A 633 26.95 -14.13 -7.20
N TRP A 634 27.20 -14.46 -5.93
CA TRP A 634 26.38 -15.45 -5.23
C TRP A 634 24.93 -15.02 -5.04
N ALA A 635 24.63 -13.73 -4.83
CA ALA A 635 23.22 -13.30 -4.82
C ALA A 635 22.54 -13.39 -6.19
N GLN A 636 23.27 -13.15 -7.27
CA GLN A 636 22.72 -13.34 -8.63
C GLN A 636 22.41 -14.82 -8.91
N GLU A 637 23.24 -15.72 -8.40
CA GLU A 637 23.12 -17.17 -8.62
C GLU A 637 22.13 -17.85 -7.66
N TYR A 638 22.17 -17.50 -6.37
CA TYR A 638 21.42 -18.14 -5.30
C TYR A 638 20.23 -17.30 -4.82
N GLY A 639 20.05 -16.07 -5.32
CA GLY A 639 18.96 -15.17 -4.95
C GLY A 639 19.32 -14.19 -3.83
N GLU A 640 18.42 -13.25 -3.56
CA GLU A 640 18.69 -12.08 -2.69
C GLU A 640 19.00 -12.44 -1.22
N ILE A 641 18.64 -13.64 -0.76
CA ILE A 641 19.04 -14.14 0.56
C ILE A 641 19.65 -15.51 0.36
N PHE A 642 20.93 -15.62 0.72
CA PHE A 642 21.67 -16.87 0.67
C PHE A 642 22.48 -17.04 1.95
N ARG A 643 22.86 -18.27 2.27
CA ARG A 643 23.72 -18.55 3.41
C ARG A 643 25.10 -18.96 2.93
N VAL A 644 26.12 -18.63 3.70
CA VAL A 644 27.51 -19.02 3.43
C VAL A 644 28.01 -19.73 4.66
N ARG A 645 28.65 -20.88 4.46
CA ARG A 645 29.26 -21.61 5.57
C ARG A 645 30.73 -21.23 5.66
N VAL A 646 31.15 -20.64 6.77
CA VAL A 646 32.54 -20.28 7.05
C VAL A 646 32.99 -21.11 8.26
N GLY A 647 33.58 -22.28 8.00
CA GLY A 647 33.97 -23.21 9.07
C GLY A 647 32.75 -23.78 9.83
N PRO A 648 32.68 -23.62 11.17
CA PRO A 648 31.52 -24.05 11.95
C PRO A 648 30.34 -23.06 11.88
N PHE A 649 30.55 -21.86 11.35
CA PHE A 649 29.56 -20.79 11.32
C PHE A 649 28.77 -20.78 10.01
N THR A 650 27.50 -20.38 10.09
CA THR A 650 26.65 -20.11 8.94
C THR A 650 26.23 -18.65 8.99
N GLU A 651 26.66 -17.89 7.99
CA GLU A 651 26.29 -16.49 7.81
C GLU A 651 25.18 -16.38 6.79
N TYR A 652 24.32 -15.37 6.94
CA TYR A 652 23.23 -15.10 6.02
C TYR A 652 23.48 -13.75 5.38
N PHE A 653 23.58 -13.76 4.05
CA PHE A 653 23.78 -12.58 3.24
C PHE A 653 22.43 -12.13 2.69
N ILE A 654 22.21 -10.82 2.72
CA ILE A 654 20.96 -10.18 2.32
C ILE A 654 21.31 -9.09 1.33
N ASN A 655 20.98 -9.32 0.07
CA ASN A 655 21.22 -8.44 -1.07
C ASN A 655 19.87 -7.99 -1.67
N SER A 656 18.95 -7.54 -0.80
CA SER A 656 17.59 -7.09 -1.14
C SER A 656 17.27 -5.73 -0.52
N ASP A 657 16.67 -4.82 -1.28
CA ASP A 657 16.25 -3.48 -0.82
C ASP A 657 15.12 -3.53 0.23
N VAL A 658 14.33 -4.61 0.24
CA VAL A 658 13.15 -4.78 1.12
C VAL A 658 13.56 -5.23 2.52
N ALA A 659 14.74 -5.82 2.63
CA ALA A 659 15.31 -6.25 3.88
C ALA A 659 16.23 -5.15 4.45
N GLN A 660 15.68 -3.96 4.69
CA GLN A 660 16.11 -3.16 5.84
C GLN A 660 15.71 -3.91 7.13
N ILE A 661 16.24 -5.11 7.30
CA ILE A 661 16.60 -5.61 8.61
C ILE A 661 17.81 -4.77 8.99
N CYS A 662 17.57 -3.50 9.37
CA CYS A 662 18.30 -2.98 10.51
C CYS A 662 17.83 -3.84 11.69
N ASN A 663 18.35 -5.08 11.75
CA ASN A 663 18.55 -5.73 13.03
C ASN A 663 19.23 -4.63 13.85
N GLN A 664 18.57 -4.18 14.90
CA GLN A 664 19.01 -4.27 16.29
C GLN A 664 20.47 -4.75 16.55
N LEU A 665 21.41 -4.41 15.68
CA LEU A 665 22.80 -4.84 15.55
C LEU A 665 23.37 -3.87 14.51
N ASN A 666 23.79 -2.65 14.84
CA ASN A 666 25.02 -2.42 15.56
C ASN A 666 25.18 -0.91 15.83
N VAL A 667 26.18 -0.54 16.64
CA VAL A 667 27.12 0.49 16.15
C VAL A 667 28.56 0.05 16.39
N LEU A 668 28.90 -0.63 17.51
CA LEU A 668 30.31 -0.96 17.82
C LEU A 668 30.50 -2.31 18.55
N LEU A 669 29.94 -3.42 18.03
CA LEU A 669 30.20 -4.84 18.42
C LEU A 669 29.33 -5.44 19.53
N LEU A 670 28.27 -4.75 19.99
CA LEU A 670 27.30 -5.28 20.96
C LEU A 670 25.97 -5.63 20.32
N ASN A 671 25.31 -6.67 20.85
CA ASN A 671 23.95 -7.01 20.46
C ASN A 671 22.97 -5.90 20.94
N ALA A 672 21.98 -5.44 20.16
CA ALA A 672 21.07 -4.40 20.68
C ALA A 672 20.11 -4.90 21.76
N SER A 673 20.05 -6.22 21.99
CA SER A 673 19.43 -6.76 23.20
C SER A 673 20.25 -6.46 24.46
N ASP A 674 21.55 -6.17 24.34
CA ASP A 674 22.42 -5.80 25.45
C ASP A 674 21.99 -4.43 26.02
N PRO A 675 21.65 -4.33 27.32
CA PRO A 675 21.31 -3.06 27.95
C PRO A 675 22.39 -1.98 27.79
N ARG A 676 23.68 -2.36 27.74
CA ARG A 676 24.80 -1.43 27.53
C ARG A 676 24.73 -0.77 26.16
N TRP A 677 24.35 -1.51 25.12
CA TRP A 677 24.14 -0.94 23.78
C TRP A 677 23.05 0.13 23.79
N LYS A 678 21.89 -0.18 24.41
CA LYS A 678 20.76 0.76 24.49
C LYS A 678 21.15 2.04 25.22
N HIS A 679 21.92 1.88 26.30
CA HIS A 679 22.43 2.97 27.10
C HIS A 679 23.43 3.83 26.32
N GLN A 680 24.50 3.24 25.76
CA GLN A 680 25.51 3.96 24.98
C GLN A 680 24.90 4.68 23.78
N ARG A 681 23.99 4.03 23.03
CA ARG A 681 23.31 4.67 21.90
C ARG A 681 22.44 5.85 22.33
N LYS A 682 21.74 5.74 23.47
CA LYS A 682 20.95 6.83 24.03
C LYS A 682 21.86 8.03 24.37
N VAL A 683 22.98 7.78 25.02
CA VAL A 683 23.93 8.83 25.44
C VAL A 683 24.62 9.47 24.24
N ILE A 684 25.06 8.69 23.24
CA ILE A 684 25.60 9.22 21.97
C ILE A 684 24.55 10.08 21.26
N HIS A 685 23.30 9.62 21.19
CA HIS A 685 22.24 10.39 20.55
C HIS A 685 21.97 11.71 21.28
N SER A 686 21.78 11.70 22.60
CA SER A 686 21.54 12.94 23.35
C SER A 686 22.76 13.84 23.38
N GLY A 687 23.96 13.27 23.44
CA GLY A 687 25.20 14.01 23.66
C GLY A 687 25.87 14.49 22.38
N LEU A 688 25.68 13.84 21.24
CA LEU A 688 26.44 14.10 20.01
C LEU A 688 25.57 14.19 18.74
N THR A 689 24.64 13.25 18.51
CA THR A 689 23.97 13.13 17.20
C THR A 689 22.52 13.62 17.15
N SER A 690 21.98 14.20 18.23
CA SER A 690 20.69 14.89 18.18
C SER A 690 20.80 16.16 17.34
N ILE A 691 19.71 16.62 16.73
CA ILE A 691 19.72 17.81 15.85
C ILE A 691 20.45 19.00 16.51
N PRO A 692 20.13 19.42 17.76
CA PRO A 692 20.80 20.56 18.37
C PRO A 692 22.28 20.33 18.70
N ARG A 693 22.76 19.07 18.70
CA ARG A 693 24.17 18.72 18.92
C ARG A 693 24.93 18.57 17.61
N ALA A 694 24.27 18.07 16.56
CA ALA A 694 24.82 18.10 15.21
C ALA A 694 25.05 19.56 14.76
N ASP A 695 24.08 20.45 14.98
CA ASP A 695 24.19 21.88 14.64
C ASP A 695 25.32 22.56 15.43
N ALA A 696 25.46 22.24 16.72
CA ALA A 696 26.57 22.72 17.55
C ALA A 696 27.94 22.19 17.12
N GLY A 697 27.96 21.12 16.32
CA GLY A 697 29.16 20.56 15.69
C GLY A 697 29.62 21.34 14.45
N LEU A 698 28.77 22.16 13.82
CA LEU A 698 29.09 22.89 12.59
C LEU A 698 30.29 23.83 12.72
N PRO A 699 30.48 24.61 13.81
CA PRO A 699 31.66 25.47 13.94
C PRO A 699 32.98 24.71 13.88
N PHE A 700 33.03 23.49 14.44
CA PHE A 700 34.21 22.61 14.37
C PHE A 700 34.50 22.20 12.92
N LEU A 701 33.45 21.80 12.19
CA LEU A 701 33.54 21.42 10.79
C LEU A 701 33.98 22.61 9.92
N TYR A 702 33.41 23.80 10.13
CA TYR A 702 33.77 25.01 9.40
C TYR A 702 35.22 25.43 9.65
N TYR A 703 35.70 25.34 10.89
CA TYR A 703 37.09 25.63 11.23
C TYR A 703 38.05 24.68 10.50
N GLU A 704 37.80 23.37 10.56
CA GLU A 704 38.67 22.38 9.91
C GLU A 704 38.59 22.45 8.38
N THR A 705 37.41 22.77 7.83
CA THR A 705 37.22 23.00 6.39
C THR A 705 38.01 24.22 5.94
N ALA A 706 37.94 25.33 6.68
CA ALA A 706 38.70 26.54 6.37
C ALA A 706 40.21 26.30 6.46
N LYS A 707 40.67 25.57 7.49
CA LYS A 707 42.08 25.18 7.62
C LYS A 707 42.53 24.31 6.45
N PHE A 708 41.75 23.30 6.07
CA PHE A 708 42.04 22.43 4.93
C PHE A 708 42.14 23.22 3.62
N MET A 709 41.17 24.10 3.34
CA MET A 709 41.21 24.96 2.15
C MET A 709 42.40 25.92 2.16
N HIS A 710 42.75 26.48 3.33
CA HIS A 710 43.91 27.34 3.49
C HIS A 710 45.23 26.61 3.22
N GLU A 711 45.37 25.38 3.71
CA GLU A 711 46.53 24.52 3.45
C GLU A 711 46.68 24.22 1.96
N LEU A 712 45.58 23.86 1.28
CA LEU A 712 45.57 23.60 -0.17
C LEU A 712 45.89 24.85 -1.00
N ALA A 713 45.33 26.00 -0.63
CA ALA A 713 45.51 27.25 -1.38
C ALA A 713 46.94 27.81 -1.25
N ASN A 714 47.60 27.60 -0.10
CA ASN A 714 48.91 28.17 0.18
C ASN A 714 50.07 27.18 -0.01
N ASN A 715 49.78 25.88 -0.19
CA ASN A 715 50.80 24.89 -0.51
C ASN A 715 50.48 24.18 -1.84
N PRO A 716 51.03 24.68 -2.97
CA PRO A 716 50.70 24.16 -4.29
C PRO A 716 51.18 22.72 -4.52
N THR A 717 52.07 22.16 -3.69
CA THR A 717 52.58 20.79 -3.87
C THR A 717 51.59 19.72 -3.41
N ILE A 718 50.68 20.06 -2.47
CA ILE A 718 49.73 19.09 -1.88
C ILE A 718 48.84 18.46 -2.96
N GLY A 719 48.44 19.25 -3.97
CA GLY A 719 47.63 18.78 -5.09
C GLY A 719 48.43 18.10 -6.21
N CYS A 720 49.77 18.12 -6.16
CA CYS A 720 50.63 17.53 -7.20
C CYS A 720 50.83 16.03 -7.03
N GLU A 721 50.78 15.51 -5.79
CA GLU A 721 50.87 14.09 -5.51
C GLU A 721 49.61 13.59 -4.79
N SER A 722 49.05 12.48 -5.26
CA SER A 722 47.84 11.89 -4.68
C SER A 722 48.01 11.51 -3.20
N THR A 723 49.23 11.14 -2.80
CA THR A 723 49.62 10.80 -1.42
C THR A 723 49.52 11.99 -0.48
N GLU A 724 49.98 13.18 -0.90
CA GLU A 724 49.91 14.40 -0.10
C GLU A 724 48.47 14.87 0.07
N LEU A 725 47.68 14.89 -1.02
CA LEU A 725 46.27 15.27 -0.98
C LEU A 725 45.43 14.31 -0.11
N PHE A 726 45.67 12.99 -0.25
CA PHE A 726 45.02 11.99 0.58
C PHE A 726 45.40 12.11 2.06
N GLY A 727 46.66 12.48 2.34
CA GLY A 727 47.12 12.81 3.69
C GLY A 727 46.43 14.05 4.26
N ALA A 728 46.28 15.11 3.46
CA ALA A 728 45.59 16.34 3.85
C ALA A 728 44.10 16.12 4.13
N ILE A 729 43.40 15.34 3.30
CA ILE A 729 42.01 14.92 3.55
C ILE A 729 41.95 14.08 4.84
N GLY A 730 42.92 13.20 5.07
CA GLY A 730 43.04 12.43 6.31
C GLY A 730 43.16 13.33 7.54
N ARG A 731 44.09 14.30 7.55
CA ARG A 731 44.20 15.27 8.65
C ARG A 731 42.88 16.01 8.88
N TYR A 732 42.26 16.52 7.82
CA TYR A 732 40.99 17.23 7.89
C TYR A 732 39.90 16.40 8.58
N THR A 733 39.64 15.16 8.13
CA THR A 733 38.56 14.35 8.71
C THR A 733 38.89 13.89 10.12
N TYR A 734 40.12 13.42 10.38
CA TYR A 734 40.53 13.00 11.71
C TYR A 734 40.50 14.15 12.72
N SER A 735 40.98 15.33 12.35
CA SER A 735 40.94 16.52 13.21
C SER A 735 39.51 16.97 13.49
N THR A 736 38.62 16.94 12.48
CA THR A 736 37.19 17.29 12.65
C THR A 736 36.54 16.43 13.73
N PHE A 737 36.66 15.11 13.63
CA PHE A 737 36.05 14.22 14.62
C PHE A 737 36.78 14.26 15.97
N ALA A 738 38.11 14.36 15.99
CA ALA A 738 38.87 14.52 17.24
C ALA A 738 38.49 15.80 17.98
N SER A 739 38.26 16.90 17.26
CA SER A 739 37.82 18.17 17.82
C SER A 739 36.40 18.06 18.39
N GLN A 740 35.48 17.42 17.67
CA GLN A 740 34.11 17.23 18.15
C GLN A 740 34.01 16.26 19.33
N THR A 741 34.82 15.19 19.37
CA THR A 741 34.71 14.17 20.41
C THR A 741 35.59 14.45 21.63
N PHE A 742 36.88 14.76 21.42
CA PHE A 742 37.83 15.01 22.51
C PHE A 742 38.08 16.51 22.78
N GLY A 743 37.65 17.41 21.89
CA GLY A 743 38.02 18.83 22.01
C GLY A 743 39.51 19.07 21.72
N MET A 744 40.12 18.24 20.87
CA MET A 744 41.54 18.35 20.51
C MET A 744 41.69 18.43 18.99
N ASP A 745 42.56 19.31 18.53
CA ASP A 745 42.94 19.41 17.12
C ASP A 745 44.07 18.44 16.76
N ILE A 746 44.14 18.08 15.48
CA ILE A 746 45.28 17.38 14.89
C ILE A 746 46.01 18.40 13.99
N PRO A 747 47.19 18.89 14.43
CA PRO A 747 47.83 20.04 13.83
C PRO A 747 48.32 19.75 12.41
N ASP A 748 48.91 18.57 12.18
CA ASP A 748 49.68 18.25 10.99
C ASP A 748 49.31 16.87 10.42
N THR A 749 49.60 16.63 9.13
CA THR A 749 49.32 15.36 8.44
C THR A 749 50.14 14.17 8.97
N ASN A 750 51.28 14.44 9.61
CA ASN A 750 52.18 13.42 10.18
C ASN A 750 51.96 13.24 11.70
N ASP A 751 50.86 13.73 12.26
CA ASP A 751 50.60 13.57 13.69
C ASP A 751 50.42 12.08 14.06
N PRO A 752 51.17 11.57 15.05
CA PRO A 752 51.09 10.16 15.46
C PRO A 752 49.68 9.70 15.90
N ALA A 753 48.77 10.62 16.23
CA ALA A 753 47.38 10.30 16.55
C ALA A 753 46.62 9.71 15.34
N ILE A 754 46.93 10.15 14.12
CA ILE A 754 46.28 9.64 12.90
C ILE A 754 46.62 8.16 12.73
N ASP A 755 47.91 7.84 12.68
CA ASP A 755 48.40 6.46 12.56
C ASP A 755 47.88 5.59 13.69
N TYR A 756 47.88 6.10 14.92
CA TYR A 756 47.36 5.37 16.07
C TYR A 756 45.89 5.00 15.92
N ILE A 757 45.04 5.97 15.54
CA ILE A 757 43.59 5.76 15.41
C ILE A 757 43.32 4.81 14.25
N TYR A 758 44.02 4.97 13.13
CA TYR A 758 43.95 4.09 11.96
C TYR A 758 44.32 2.64 12.31
N GLU A 759 45.48 2.42 12.93
CA GLU A 759 45.95 1.09 13.35
C GLU A 759 45.05 0.47 14.44
N THR A 760 44.31 1.30 15.18
CA THR A 760 43.28 0.85 16.13
C THR A 760 42.02 0.41 15.42
N GLY A 761 41.54 1.18 14.45
CA GLY A 761 40.44 0.76 13.58
C GLY A 761 40.75 -0.53 12.84
N LEU A 762 41.92 -0.63 12.20
CA LEU A 762 42.34 -1.82 11.47
C LEU A 762 42.39 -3.07 12.36
N ALA A 763 43.03 -2.98 13.54
CA ALA A 763 43.11 -4.12 14.44
C ALA A 763 41.74 -4.58 14.95
N GLN A 764 40.82 -3.64 15.18
CA GLN A 764 39.44 -3.96 15.55
C GLN A 764 38.68 -4.63 14.40
N ILE A 765 38.75 -4.06 13.19
CA ILE A 765 38.12 -4.64 12.00
C ILE A 765 38.64 -6.06 11.79
N GLN A 766 39.97 -6.26 11.79
CA GLN A 766 40.60 -7.57 11.65
C GLN A 766 40.14 -8.56 12.72
N GLY A 767 40.07 -8.12 13.99
CA GLY A 767 39.59 -8.96 15.10
C GLY A 767 38.11 -9.34 15.04
N THR A 768 37.33 -8.71 14.15
CA THR A 768 35.90 -8.99 13.96
C THR A 768 35.59 -9.76 12.69
N LEU A 769 36.59 -9.93 11.81
CA LEU A 769 36.45 -10.72 10.60
C LEU A 769 36.41 -12.22 10.93
N PRO A 770 35.37 -12.94 10.51
CA PRO A 770 35.25 -14.38 10.71
C PRO A 770 36.48 -15.14 10.16
N GLY A 771 37.14 -15.92 11.01
CA GLY A 771 38.30 -16.73 10.64
C GLY A 771 39.67 -16.07 10.87
N THR A 772 39.73 -14.85 11.40
CA THR A 772 40.99 -14.21 11.82
C THR A 772 41.63 -14.93 13.00
N HIS A 773 40.84 -15.45 13.94
CA HIS A 773 41.34 -16.24 15.06
C HIS A 773 40.93 -17.71 14.97
N ILE A 774 41.81 -18.60 15.39
CA ILE A 774 41.54 -20.05 15.38
C ILE A 774 40.34 -20.43 16.27
N VAL A 775 40.03 -19.61 17.28
CA VAL A 775 38.85 -19.78 18.15
C VAL A 775 37.54 -19.55 17.38
N ASP A 776 37.55 -18.76 16.30
CA ASP A 776 36.43 -18.58 15.36
C ASP A 776 36.26 -19.79 14.42
N ILE A 777 37.12 -20.79 14.52
CA ILE A 777 37.01 -22.05 13.75
C ILE A 777 36.79 -23.22 14.71
N LEU A 778 37.37 -23.13 15.91
CA LEU A 778 37.34 -24.15 16.95
C LEU A 778 36.88 -23.51 18.28
N PRO A 779 35.57 -23.27 18.48
CA PRO A 779 35.06 -22.55 19.64
C PRO A 779 35.44 -23.18 21.00
N TRP A 780 35.68 -24.49 21.03
CA TRP A 780 36.12 -25.20 22.24
C TRP A 780 37.47 -24.72 22.77
N LEU A 781 38.31 -24.08 21.94
CA LEU A 781 39.57 -23.46 22.36
C LEU A 781 39.37 -22.31 23.35
N ASP A 782 38.19 -21.71 23.41
CA ASP A 782 37.91 -20.61 24.35
C ASP A 782 37.88 -21.08 25.81
N ASN A 783 37.62 -22.38 26.04
CA ASN A 783 37.62 -23.00 27.36
C ASN A 783 39.04 -23.29 27.89
N LEU A 784 40.10 -23.06 27.11
CA LEU A 784 41.46 -23.29 27.55
C LEU A 784 41.89 -22.28 28.64
N PRO A 785 42.83 -22.64 29.53
CA PRO A 785 43.44 -21.68 30.46
C PRO A 785 44.09 -20.50 29.71
N MET A 786 44.11 -19.31 30.31
CA MET A 786 44.62 -18.06 29.69
C MET A 786 46.03 -18.19 29.08
N LEU A 787 46.88 -19.05 29.64
CA LEU A 787 48.24 -19.34 29.13
C LEU A 787 48.24 -19.93 27.71
N LEU A 788 47.14 -20.53 27.27
CA LEU A 788 46.99 -21.14 25.94
C LEU A 788 46.13 -20.30 24.98
N LYS A 789 45.72 -19.09 25.39
CA LYS A 789 44.88 -18.17 24.60
C LYS A 789 45.67 -16.93 24.16
N PRO A 790 46.63 -17.03 23.22
CA PRO A 790 47.42 -15.88 22.76
C PRO A 790 46.54 -14.80 22.10
N TRP A 791 45.44 -15.18 21.43
CA TRP A 791 44.48 -14.23 20.85
C TRP A 791 43.83 -13.36 21.93
N GLU A 792 43.31 -13.97 23.00
CA GLU A 792 42.67 -13.24 24.09
C GLU A 792 43.67 -12.39 24.89
N ARG A 793 44.90 -12.91 25.11
CA ARG A 793 45.97 -12.11 25.73
C ARG A 793 46.32 -10.88 24.91
N SER A 794 46.46 -11.04 23.59
CA SER A 794 46.76 -9.93 22.68
C SER A 794 45.62 -8.90 22.67
N ALA A 795 44.35 -9.36 22.62
CA ALA A 795 43.18 -8.48 22.69
C ALA A 795 43.08 -7.72 24.02
N ARG A 796 43.30 -8.39 25.16
CA ARG A 796 43.33 -7.75 26.50
C ARG A 796 44.47 -6.75 26.62
N GLN A 797 45.65 -7.08 26.08
CA GLN A 797 46.80 -6.17 26.06
C GLN A 797 46.52 -4.94 25.20
N ARG A 798 45.90 -5.13 24.03
CA ARG A 798 45.47 -4.03 23.15
C ARG A 798 44.45 -3.14 23.84
N PHE A 799 43.40 -3.71 24.41
CA PHE A 799 42.40 -2.95 25.18
C PHE A 799 43.04 -2.10 26.28
N LYS A 800 44.02 -2.66 27.02
CA LYS A 800 44.75 -1.91 28.05
C LYS A 800 45.55 -0.74 27.45
N TYR A 801 46.17 -0.95 26.30
CA TYR A 801 46.93 0.09 25.60
C TYR A 801 46.01 1.21 25.10
N ASP A 802 44.88 0.86 24.50
CA ASP A 802 43.87 1.82 24.02
C ASP A 802 43.26 2.62 25.18
N MET A 803 42.93 1.94 26.28
CA MET A 803 42.45 2.60 27.49
C MET A 803 43.48 3.58 28.07
N ASN A 804 44.77 3.19 28.10
CA ASN A 804 45.83 4.09 28.57
C ASN A 804 45.95 5.34 27.70
N TRP A 805 45.85 5.19 26.37
CA TRP A 805 45.87 6.30 25.42
C TRP A 805 44.70 7.27 25.63
N CYS A 806 43.50 6.74 25.88
CA CYS A 806 42.31 7.52 26.23
C CYS A 806 42.46 8.24 27.56
N VAL A 807 42.92 7.55 28.60
CA VAL A 807 43.13 8.11 29.94
C VAL A 807 44.20 9.21 29.93
N GLU A 808 45.28 9.04 29.17
CA GLU A 808 46.31 10.07 29.04
C GLU A 808 45.73 11.37 28.49
N ARG A 809 44.93 11.29 27.42
CA ARG A 809 44.25 12.45 26.81
C ARG A 809 43.20 13.05 27.72
N LEU A 810 42.41 12.21 28.39
CA LEU A 810 41.46 12.64 29.40
C LEU A 810 42.14 13.47 30.51
N MET A 811 43.30 13.02 30.97
CA MET A 811 44.09 13.73 31.98
C MET A 811 44.70 15.04 31.45
N ARG A 812 44.99 15.15 30.15
CA ARG A 812 45.42 16.42 29.53
C ARG A 812 44.28 17.44 29.50
N ILE A 813 43.08 17.01 29.11
CA ILE A 813 41.86 17.84 29.11
C ILE A 813 41.58 18.33 30.54
N ARG A 814 41.58 17.43 31.53
CA ARG A 814 41.32 17.75 32.94
C ARG A 814 42.33 18.72 33.55
N LYS A 815 43.58 18.71 33.07
CA LYS A 815 44.65 19.61 33.54
C LYS A 815 44.69 20.93 32.76
N GLY A 816 43.80 21.15 31.80
CA GLY A 816 43.82 22.33 30.92
C GLY A 816 45.10 22.42 30.08
N ARG A 817 45.77 21.28 29.80
CA ARG A 817 47.09 21.23 29.13
C ARG A 817 47.01 21.02 27.61
N SER A 818 45.83 20.78 27.05
CA SER A 818 45.63 20.77 25.61
C SER A 818 45.51 22.21 25.11
N ARG A 819 46.30 22.58 24.11
CA ARG A 819 46.07 23.80 23.32
C ARG A 819 44.63 23.75 22.80
N ASN A 820 43.90 24.85 22.93
CA ASN A 820 42.58 25.03 22.31
C ASN A 820 41.51 23.97 22.67
N VAL A 821 41.35 23.61 23.96
CA VAL A 821 40.19 22.79 24.37
C VAL A 821 38.90 23.53 24.05
N MET A 822 38.13 22.98 23.13
CA MET A 822 36.80 23.46 22.81
C MET A 822 35.80 22.88 23.81
N GLN A 823 35.28 23.73 24.71
CA GLN A 823 34.47 23.30 25.87
C GLN A 823 33.15 22.61 25.46
N ASP A 824 32.58 22.91 24.29
CA ASP A 824 31.33 22.27 23.82
C ASP A 824 31.54 20.89 23.17
N ALA A 825 32.80 20.41 23.07
CA ALA A 825 33.09 19.06 22.58
C ALA A 825 32.54 17.97 23.52
N PHE A 826 32.31 16.77 22.98
CA PHE A 826 31.60 15.71 23.68
C PHE A 826 32.23 15.30 25.03
N LEU A 827 33.53 14.94 25.04
CA LEU A 827 34.21 14.48 26.25
C LEU A 827 34.42 15.61 27.30
N PRO A 828 34.78 16.85 26.93
CA PRO A 828 34.74 17.99 27.85
C PRO A 828 33.37 18.17 28.52
N ARG A 829 32.26 18.08 27.78
CA ARG A 829 30.92 18.15 28.38
C ARG A 829 30.60 16.98 29.32
N VAL A 830 31.10 15.78 29.04
CA VAL A 830 31.00 14.66 29.99
C VAL A 830 31.73 14.96 31.29
N LEU A 831 32.88 15.64 31.22
CA LEU A 831 33.66 16.03 32.41
C LEU A 831 32.99 17.13 33.25
N GLU A 832 32.23 18.02 32.61
CA GLU A 832 31.54 19.13 33.28
C GLU A 832 30.17 18.76 33.85
N ASP A 833 29.55 17.68 33.35
CA ASP A 833 28.26 17.20 33.82
C ASP A 833 28.38 16.35 35.10
N GLU A 834 27.64 16.70 36.15
CA GLU A 834 27.66 15.99 37.44
C GLU A 834 27.29 14.50 37.34
N LYS A 835 26.58 14.11 36.28
CA LYS A 835 26.14 12.73 36.01
C LYS A 835 26.90 12.09 34.85
N ASN A 836 28.01 12.68 34.41
CA ASN A 836 28.79 12.25 33.24
C ASN A 836 27.93 12.02 31.99
N LEU A 837 26.87 12.81 31.76
CA LEU A 837 25.86 12.63 30.70
C LEU A 837 25.21 11.22 30.69
N GLY A 838 25.26 10.51 31.81
CA GLY A 838 24.74 9.16 31.98
C GLY A 838 25.78 8.04 31.96
N PHE A 839 27.05 8.31 31.64
CA PHE A 839 28.11 7.28 31.66
C PHE A 839 28.43 6.79 33.08
N ASN A 840 28.82 5.52 33.21
CA ASN A 840 29.20 4.96 34.52
C ASN A 840 30.56 5.49 34.99
N SER A 841 31.47 5.79 34.05
CA SER A 841 32.75 6.43 34.34
C SER A 841 33.19 7.31 33.18
N VAL A 842 34.09 8.25 33.47
CA VAL A 842 34.64 9.15 32.45
C VAL A 842 35.61 8.42 31.51
N GLU A 843 36.26 7.35 32.00
CA GLU A 843 37.09 6.46 31.19
C GLU A 843 36.25 5.71 30.13
N GLU A 844 35.02 5.30 30.48
CA GLU A 844 34.06 4.73 29.51
C GLU A 844 33.76 5.75 28.39
N ALA A 845 33.51 7.01 28.74
CA ALA A 845 33.25 8.07 27.77
C ALA A 845 34.48 8.38 26.91
N ALA A 846 35.69 8.37 27.48
CA ALA A 846 36.93 8.59 26.75
C ALA A 846 37.22 7.44 25.77
N TYR A 847 36.98 6.20 26.17
CA TYR A 847 37.12 5.04 25.29
C TYR A 847 36.10 5.09 24.16
N LEU A 848 34.83 5.41 24.45
CA LEU A 848 33.79 5.55 23.44
C LEU A 848 34.09 6.68 22.45
N SER A 849 34.67 7.79 22.91
CA SER A 849 35.09 8.91 22.05
C SER A 849 36.13 8.46 21.01
N LEU A 850 37.08 7.60 21.40
CA LEU A 850 38.02 6.98 20.44
C LEU A 850 37.29 6.11 19.42
N GLN A 851 36.33 5.29 19.86
CA GLN A 851 35.54 4.44 18.95
C GLN A 851 34.72 5.24 17.94
N LEU A 852 34.19 6.40 18.35
CA LEU A 852 33.43 7.29 17.47
C LEU A 852 34.33 7.89 16.39
N ILE A 853 35.57 8.27 16.70
CA ILE A 853 36.52 8.76 15.69
C ILE A 853 36.85 7.63 14.71
N ILE A 854 37.17 6.43 15.22
CA ILE A 854 37.48 5.26 14.38
C ILE A 854 36.35 5.00 13.38
N GLY A 855 35.08 5.07 13.82
CA GLY A 855 33.93 4.83 12.95
C GLY A 855 33.64 5.94 11.93
N ALA A 856 34.11 7.17 12.16
CA ALA A 856 33.70 8.35 11.39
C ALA A 856 34.81 8.98 10.54
N ALA A 857 36.05 8.96 11.01
CA ALA A 857 37.15 9.70 10.37
C ALA A 857 37.60 9.05 9.05
N ASP A 858 37.87 7.75 9.05
CA ASP A 858 38.28 7.02 7.84
C ASP A 858 37.16 6.89 6.82
N THR A 859 35.94 6.64 7.27
CA THR A 859 34.77 6.54 6.38
C THR A 859 34.55 7.87 5.65
N SER A 860 34.63 9.00 6.36
CA SER A 860 34.54 10.33 5.75
C SER A 860 35.72 10.64 4.83
N LYS A 861 36.94 10.18 5.19
CA LYS A 861 38.14 10.32 4.33
C LYS A 861 37.94 9.59 3.00
N MET A 862 37.47 8.34 3.04
CA MET A 862 37.24 7.53 1.83
C MET A 862 36.10 8.09 0.97
N SER A 863 35.00 8.53 1.59
CA SER A 863 33.88 9.16 0.85
C SER A 863 34.31 10.44 0.16
N THR A 864 35.07 11.30 0.84
CA THR A 864 35.59 12.55 0.27
C THR A 864 36.53 12.27 -0.90
N TRP A 865 37.42 11.28 -0.76
CA TRP A 865 38.31 10.85 -1.82
C TRP A 865 37.54 10.32 -3.04
N SER A 866 36.57 9.43 -2.81
CA SER A 866 35.74 8.85 -3.87
C SER A 866 34.91 9.89 -4.60
N PHE A 867 34.38 10.88 -3.88
CA PHE A 867 33.67 12.01 -4.47
C PHE A 867 34.59 12.85 -5.36
N LEU A 868 35.82 13.13 -4.90
CA LEU A 868 36.82 13.82 -5.70
C LEU A 868 37.15 13.04 -6.98
N GLU A 869 37.40 11.73 -6.89
CA GLU A 869 37.62 10.86 -8.05
C GLU A 869 36.44 10.90 -9.04
N ALA A 870 35.21 10.88 -8.54
CA ALA A 870 34.01 10.99 -9.37
C ALA A 870 33.94 12.35 -10.08
N MET A 871 34.17 13.46 -9.37
CA MET A 871 34.15 14.80 -9.96
C MET A 871 35.25 14.99 -11.02
N MET A 872 36.43 14.42 -10.81
CA MET A 872 37.50 14.43 -11.82
C MET A 872 37.18 13.55 -13.05
N THR A 873 36.41 12.48 -12.85
CA THR A 873 36.01 11.57 -13.93
C THR A 873 34.87 12.15 -14.78
N TYR A 874 33.99 12.95 -14.17
CA TYR A 874 32.82 13.56 -14.81
C TYR A 874 32.88 15.10 -14.70
N PRO A 875 33.79 15.75 -15.45
CA PRO A 875 34.01 17.20 -15.33
C PRO A 875 32.77 18.03 -15.67
N GLU A 876 31.88 17.54 -16.55
CA GLU A 876 30.60 18.18 -16.85
C GLU A 876 29.63 18.20 -15.67
N VAL A 877 29.69 17.18 -14.82
CA VAL A 877 28.91 17.09 -13.57
C VAL A 877 29.50 18.05 -12.54
N GLN A 878 30.83 18.05 -12.40
CA GLN A 878 31.54 18.97 -11.52
C GLN A 878 31.24 20.43 -11.88
N GLU A 879 31.36 20.81 -13.15
CA GLU A 879 31.12 22.18 -13.63
C GLU A 879 29.68 22.63 -13.36
N ARG A 880 28.70 21.75 -13.60
CA ARG A 880 27.30 22.05 -13.32
C ARG A 880 27.03 22.24 -11.82
N GLY A 881 27.64 21.40 -10.97
CA GLY A 881 27.57 21.55 -9.52
C GLY A 881 28.23 22.84 -9.05
N HIS A 882 29.40 23.17 -9.60
CA HIS A 882 30.11 24.41 -9.32
C HIS A 882 29.27 25.63 -9.69
N GLN A 883 28.67 25.66 -10.87
CA GLN A 883 27.82 26.77 -11.30
C GLN A 883 26.58 26.92 -10.42
N GLU A 884 25.96 25.83 -9.98
CA GLU A 884 24.85 25.88 -9.02
C GLU A 884 25.28 26.51 -7.70
N ILE A 885 26.43 26.10 -7.16
CA ILE A 885 26.99 26.65 -5.93
C ILE A 885 27.26 28.16 -6.10
N ILE A 886 28.00 28.55 -7.15
CA ILE A 886 28.35 29.96 -7.41
C ILE A 886 27.10 30.83 -7.58
N ASN A 887 26.04 30.33 -8.24
CA ASN A 887 24.79 31.07 -8.38
C ASN A 887 24.08 31.35 -7.05
N VAL A 888 24.26 30.48 -6.05
CA VAL A 888 23.63 30.61 -4.73
C VAL A 888 24.50 31.43 -3.77
N VAL A 889 25.81 31.16 -3.75
CA VAL A 889 26.71 31.73 -2.74
C VAL A 889 27.49 32.94 -3.23
N GLY A 890 27.74 33.06 -4.54
CA GLY A 890 28.61 34.10 -5.10
C GLY A 890 30.06 33.93 -4.63
N ASP A 891 30.66 35.01 -4.11
CA ASP A 891 32.07 35.05 -3.67
C ASP A 891 32.33 34.53 -2.24
N ARG A 892 31.27 34.11 -1.51
CA ARG A 892 31.42 33.58 -0.15
C ARG A 892 31.56 32.05 -0.16
N LEU A 893 32.11 31.49 0.91
CA LEU A 893 32.15 30.04 1.11
C LEU A 893 30.74 29.47 1.37
N PRO A 894 30.40 28.26 0.86
CA PRO A 894 29.16 27.58 1.19
C PRO A 894 29.06 27.24 2.69
N VAL A 895 27.86 27.38 3.24
CA VAL A 895 27.51 26.98 4.61
C VAL A 895 26.38 25.95 4.59
N PHE A 896 26.13 25.28 5.71
CA PHE A 896 25.12 24.22 5.81
C PHE A 896 23.70 24.70 5.45
N GLU A 897 23.39 25.96 5.72
CA GLU A 897 22.11 26.59 5.39
C GLU A 897 21.86 26.74 3.88
N ASP A 898 22.93 26.67 3.06
CA ASP A 898 22.81 26.76 1.60
C ASP A 898 22.37 25.44 0.96
N LEU A 899 22.46 24.32 1.70
CA LEU A 899 22.29 22.97 1.18
C LEU A 899 20.92 22.76 0.50
N GLU A 900 19.87 23.45 0.96
CA GLU A 900 18.54 23.39 0.37
C GLU A 900 18.45 24.10 -1.00
N GLN A 901 19.38 25.00 -1.29
CA GLN A 901 19.42 25.83 -2.49
C GLN A 901 20.36 25.26 -3.58
N ILE A 902 21.17 24.24 -3.25
CA ILE A 902 22.10 23.56 -4.16
C ILE A 902 21.74 22.06 -4.39
N PRO A 903 20.52 21.76 -4.88
CA PRO A 903 20.03 20.39 -4.96
C PRO A 903 20.80 19.51 -5.94
N TYR A 904 21.42 20.04 -7.00
CA TYR A 904 22.21 19.26 -7.94
C TYR A 904 23.55 18.84 -7.33
N ALA A 905 24.24 19.75 -6.64
CA ALA A 905 25.45 19.41 -5.89
C ALA A 905 25.14 18.38 -4.79
N LEU A 906 23.99 18.50 -4.12
CA LEU A 906 23.54 17.51 -3.14
C LEU A 906 23.20 16.16 -3.77
N ASP A 907 22.59 16.11 -4.95
CA ASP A 907 22.30 14.85 -5.66
C ASP A 907 23.58 14.12 -6.14
N CYS A 908 24.70 14.83 -6.25
CA CYS A 908 26.00 14.23 -6.59
C CYS A 908 26.69 13.57 -5.39
N ILE A 909 26.36 14.00 -4.17
CA ILE A 909 26.87 13.49 -2.89
C ILE A 909 26.02 12.29 -2.46
#